data_AF-A0A232LZJ8-F1
#
_entry.id   AF-A0A232LZJ8-F1
#
_cell.length_a   1.000
_cell.length_b   1.000
_cell.length_c   1.000
_cell.angle_alpha   90.00
_cell.angle_beta   90.00
_cell.angle_gamma   90.00
#
_symmetry.space_group_name_H-M   'P 1'
#
loop_
_entity.id
_entity.type
_entity.pdbx_description
1 polymer ?
#
loop_
_entity_poly.entity_id
_entity_poly.type
_entity_poly.pdbx_seq_one_letter_code
_entity_poly.pdbx_strand_id
1 'polypeptide(L)'
;MTTLSEQHPSVRGEFSVDQVTSLHNSSSSVPSHQPPRNTFSSCLANGSHRNPRASDQAAPYAWWKVHLFQGMVNDIKRRLPYYWSDWTDGWDYRVVPATVYMYFANSILPALAFSLDMFEKTAHSYGVNEVLLASAWGAVVFSFLAAQPLVIVGVTGPITVFNYTVYDIMSPRGTNYLAFMFWIGFWSLIMHWILAITNACNGLTYVTRFSCDIFGFYVAFIYLQKGIQVLTRQWGLAGEFLSVTVALLVLMSGYVCGMLGESSMFQRHVRKFIEDYGVPLTVVFFSGFVYYGHMKSVAVQTLPTTQSFHPTMNRDWLVDLWNIDIGEVFLAIPFAILLTILFYFDHNVSSLIAQGTEFPLRKPAGFHWDLFLLGLTTGVAGLLGIPFPNGLIPQAPFHTSALCVKIQVSDENKTDDKGKTTFVTDHVVEQRVSNLAQGLLTLGTMSGPILEVLHLIPQGVLAGLFFIMGVQALQSNGITQKLIFLAQDKNLTPVSNPLKRLKCRSAIWYFVIIQILGFGATFAITQTVAAIGFPVFILLLIPIRSFLLPRWFTHEELAVLDSPTASPFTMESVGGTYGLDQPTHPMTTPAEATDNNADGIEGDNAGKSPEMSSKFAVEGDLEKGGIYKQTDPSARG
;
A
#
# COMPACT_ATOMS: atom_id res chain seq x y z
N MET A 1 4.86 65.57 -15.27
CA MET A 1 6.00 66.20 -14.59
C MET A 1 6.99 65.09 -14.28
N THR A 2 8.06 64.92 -15.06
CA THR A 2 9.40 65.53 -14.84
C THR A 2 9.92 65.21 -13.42
N THR A 3 11.10 64.64 -13.16
CA THR A 3 12.34 64.49 -13.94
C THR A 3 13.40 63.77 -13.09
N LEU A 4 14.27 63.00 -13.75
CA LEU A 4 15.75 62.96 -13.64
C LEU A 4 16.40 62.65 -12.28
N SER A 5 17.23 61.60 -12.15
CA SER A 5 18.58 61.43 -12.75
C SER A 5 19.60 62.45 -12.26
N GLU A 6 20.68 61.94 -11.68
CA GLU A 6 22.10 62.34 -11.79
C GLU A 6 22.85 61.76 -10.56
N GLN A 7 24.07 61.23 -10.59
CA GLN A 7 25.04 60.99 -11.64
C GLN A 7 26.15 60.07 -11.07
N HIS A 8 26.54 59.09 -11.89
CA HIS A 8 27.87 58.48 -12.14
C HIS A 8 29.13 59.36 -11.81
N PRO A 9 30.41 58.91 -11.98
CA PRO A 9 31.10 57.67 -11.58
C PRO A 9 32.66 57.87 -11.42
N SER A 10 33.42 56.78 -11.66
CA SER A 10 34.80 56.69 -12.21
C SER A 10 35.87 56.29 -11.16
N VAL A 11 36.88 55.45 -11.43
CA VAL A 11 37.64 55.18 -12.66
C VAL A 11 38.26 53.75 -12.63
N ARG A 12 38.21 53.08 -13.79
CA ARG A 12 39.11 52.11 -14.45
C ARG A 12 40.10 51.23 -13.67
N GLY A 13 40.21 49.99 -14.16
CA GLY A 13 41.47 49.24 -14.23
C GLY A 13 41.22 47.84 -14.80
N GLU A 14 41.77 47.56 -15.97
CA GLU A 14 41.39 46.48 -16.90
C GLU A 14 42.52 45.42 -16.98
N PHE A 15 42.18 44.20 -17.46
CA PHE A 15 43.06 43.19 -18.10
C PHE A 15 44.01 42.27 -17.30
N SER A 16 43.77 40.95 -17.35
CA SER A 16 44.39 39.98 -18.30
C SER A 16 44.75 38.60 -17.71
N VAL A 17 45.00 37.67 -18.64
CA VAL A 17 44.98 36.21 -18.61
C VAL A 17 46.40 35.60 -18.77
N ASP A 18 46.57 34.35 -18.33
CA ASP A 18 47.62 33.33 -18.63
C ASP A 18 49.06 33.37 -18.04
N GLN A 19 49.34 32.36 -17.21
CA GLN A 19 50.28 31.22 -17.39
C GLN A 19 51.82 31.37 -17.64
N VAL A 20 52.58 30.55 -16.88
CA VAL A 20 53.90 29.87 -17.12
C VAL A 20 55.27 30.51 -16.65
N THR A 21 55.97 29.73 -15.79
CA THR A 21 57.44 29.45 -15.65
C THR A 21 58.48 30.36 -14.93
N SER A 22 59.04 29.77 -13.86
CA SER A 22 60.49 29.51 -13.57
C SER A 22 61.40 30.48 -12.78
N LEU A 23 62.00 29.89 -11.71
CA LEU A 23 63.39 29.96 -11.18
C LEU A 23 64.03 31.29 -10.68
N HIS A 24 64.37 31.40 -9.38
CA HIS A 24 65.73 31.15 -8.80
C HIS A 24 65.89 31.51 -7.28
N ASN A 25 66.37 30.53 -6.51
CA ASN A 25 67.29 30.48 -5.33
C ASN A 25 67.70 31.69 -4.45
N SER A 26 67.68 31.48 -3.12
CA SER A 26 68.79 31.58 -2.12
C SER A 26 68.26 31.47 -0.66
N SER A 27 68.37 30.32 0.04
CA SER A 27 69.44 29.84 0.96
C SER A 27 69.36 30.29 2.45
N SER A 28 69.09 29.37 3.40
CA SER A 28 69.89 29.15 4.64
C SER A 28 69.31 28.13 5.66
N SER A 29 70.16 27.14 6.02
CA SER A 29 70.36 26.41 7.32
C SER A 29 69.31 25.48 8.00
N VAL A 30 69.75 24.22 8.14
CA VAL A 30 69.38 23.02 8.95
C VAL A 30 69.67 23.28 10.48
N PRO A 31 69.06 22.63 11.53
CA PRO A 31 69.09 21.18 11.75
C PRO A 31 67.96 20.44 12.50
N SER A 32 68.08 19.10 12.40
CA SER A 32 67.36 17.98 12.99
C SER A 32 67.43 17.83 14.52
N HIS A 33 66.35 17.32 15.14
CA HIS A 33 66.38 16.70 16.47
C HIS A 33 65.35 15.56 16.63
N GLN A 34 65.83 14.34 16.90
CA GLN A 34 65.19 13.30 17.77
C GLN A 34 65.71 13.53 19.23
N PRO A 35 65.43 12.72 20.32
CA PRO A 35 64.72 11.42 20.53
C PRO A 35 63.83 11.46 21.84
N PRO A 36 63.48 10.41 22.66
CA PRO A 36 63.91 8.99 22.68
C PRO A 36 62.89 7.86 22.98
N ARG A 37 63.41 6.64 22.79
CA ARG A 37 62.93 5.30 23.21
C ARG A 37 63.20 5.02 24.70
N ASN A 38 62.38 4.14 25.30
CA ASN A 38 62.79 3.08 26.24
C ASN A 38 61.70 1.97 26.25
N THR A 39 61.87 0.81 25.60
CA THR A 39 62.42 -0.49 26.07
C THR A 39 61.74 -1.11 27.31
N PHE A 40 60.95 -2.18 27.11
CA PHE A 40 61.15 -3.48 27.78
C PHE A 40 60.41 -4.60 27.01
N SER A 41 61.14 -5.67 26.72
CA SER A 41 60.74 -6.86 25.96
C SER A 41 60.44 -8.05 26.90
N SER A 42 59.85 -9.10 26.30
CA SER A 42 59.67 -10.50 26.75
C SER A 42 58.41 -10.75 27.62
N CYS A 43 57.55 -11.75 27.37
CA CYS A 43 57.80 -13.10 26.86
C CYS A 43 56.75 -13.61 25.85
N LEU A 44 57.27 -14.43 24.92
CA LEU A 44 56.56 -15.35 24.05
C LEU A 44 55.95 -16.54 24.80
N ALA A 45 54.99 -17.19 24.12
CA ALA A 45 54.61 -18.61 24.20
C ALA A 45 53.54 -19.03 25.23
N ASN A 46 52.28 -19.10 24.78
CA ASN A 46 51.52 -20.36 24.67
C ASN A 46 50.04 -20.08 24.35
N GLY A 47 49.44 -20.88 23.46
CA GLY A 47 47.99 -21.10 23.48
C GLY A 47 47.24 -20.89 22.16
N SER A 48 47.32 -21.90 21.29
CA SER A 48 46.27 -22.34 20.36
C SER A 48 45.66 -21.33 19.38
N HIS A 49 45.98 -21.54 18.10
CA HIS A 49 45.09 -21.29 16.97
C HIS A 49 43.67 -21.81 17.27
N ARG A 50 42.70 -20.91 17.42
CA ARG A 50 41.28 -21.23 17.22
C ARG A 50 40.86 -20.59 15.89
N ASN A 51 40.76 -21.43 14.86
CA ASN A 51 39.96 -21.13 13.68
C ASN A 51 38.57 -20.67 14.14
N PRO A 52 38.05 -19.52 13.68
CA PRO A 52 36.62 -19.27 13.77
C PRO A 52 35.97 -20.32 12.85
N ARG A 53 35.30 -21.30 13.45
CA ARG A 53 34.52 -22.29 12.72
C ARG A 53 33.51 -21.54 11.86
N ALA A 54 33.59 -21.80 10.56
CA ALA A 54 32.47 -21.73 9.65
C ALA A 54 31.34 -22.60 10.20
N SER A 55 30.39 -22.00 10.91
CA SER A 55 29.09 -22.58 11.22
C SER A 55 28.18 -21.49 11.79
N ASP A 56 27.65 -20.66 10.92
CA ASP A 56 26.27 -20.15 11.03
C ASP A 56 25.70 -20.12 9.60
N GLN A 57 25.74 -21.29 8.96
CA GLN A 57 24.76 -21.59 7.91
C GLN A 57 23.42 -21.67 8.64
N ALA A 58 22.54 -20.70 8.41
CA ALA A 58 21.17 -20.76 8.87
C ALA A 58 20.56 -22.07 8.38
N ALA A 59 20.35 -23.01 9.29
CA ALA A 59 19.71 -24.27 8.98
C ALA A 59 18.32 -23.98 8.39
N PRO A 60 17.86 -24.74 7.38
CA PRO A 60 16.52 -24.57 6.86
C PRO A 60 15.52 -24.74 8.01
N TYR A 61 14.69 -23.72 8.24
CA TYR A 61 13.66 -23.75 9.27
C TYR A 61 12.76 -24.97 9.03
N ALA A 62 12.91 -25.99 9.86
CA ALA A 62 11.99 -27.12 9.87
C ALA A 62 10.61 -26.60 10.26
N TRP A 63 9.62 -26.77 9.39
CA TRP A 63 8.24 -26.30 9.57
C TRP A 63 7.55 -26.75 10.88
N TRP A 64 8.11 -27.75 11.56
CA TRP A 64 7.65 -28.26 12.86
C TRP A 64 8.20 -27.52 14.09
N LYS A 65 9.25 -26.70 13.97
CA LYS A 65 9.79 -25.93 15.11
C LYS A 65 9.13 -24.55 15.18
N VAL A 66 7.82 -24.54 15.39
CA VAL A 66 7.08 -23.31 15.70
C VAL A 66 7.41 -22.92 17.14
N HIS A 67 8.34 -21.99 17.31
CA HIS A 67 8.52 -21.33 18.60
C HIS A 67 7.35 -20.38 18.79
N LEU A 68 6.41 -20.78 19.66
CA LEU A 68 5.25 -19.99 20.01
C LEU A 68 5.69 -18.60 20.50
N PHE A 69 4.95 -17.56 20.12
CA PHE A 69 5.19 -16.14 20.47
C PHE A 69 6.44 -15.47 19.85
N GLN A 70 7.33 -16.21 19.17
CA GLN A 70 8.57 -15.62 18.67
C GLN A 70 8.32 -14.50 17.65
N GLY A 71 7.40 -14.67 16.70
CA GLY A 71 7.09 -13.66 15.67
C GLY A 71 6.53 -12.39 16.28
N MET A 72 5.54 -12.50 17.17
CA MET A 72 4.92 -11.35 17.83
C MET A 72 5.91 -10.56 18.69
N VAL A 73 6.76 -11.24 19.46
CA VAL A 73 7.78 -10.58 20.29
C VAL A 73 8.83 -9.88 19.41
N ASN A 74 9.19 -10.46 18.27
CA ASN A 74 10.11 -9.84 17.33
C ASN A 74 9.52 -8.59 16.68
N ASP A 75 8.26 -8.64 16.27
CA ASP A 75 7.55 -7.49 15.67
C ASP A 75 7.50 -6.31 16.65
N ILE A 76 7.13 -6.56 17.92
CA ILE A 76 7.11 -5.53 18.96
C ILE A 76 8.52 -4.98 19.20
N LYS A 77 9.54 -5.84 19.36
CA LYS A 77 10.92 -5.40 19.61
C LYS A 77 11.48 -4.54 18.48
N ARG A 78 11.13 -4.85 17.23
CA ARG A 78 11.56 -4.09 16.04
C ARG A 78 10.85 -2.73 15.94
N ARG A 79 9.58 -2.63 16.31
CA ARG A 79 8.79 -1.40 16.15
C ARG A 79 8.81 -0.46 17.35
N LEU A 80 8.92 -0.99 18.58
CA LEU A 80 8.84 -0.19 19.82
C LEU A 80 9.77 1.04 19.85
N PRO A 81 11.04 0.98 19.36
CA PRO A 81 11.92 2.15 19.35
C PRO A 81 11.41 3.31 18.49
N TYR A 82 10.67 3.00 17.41
CA TYR A 82 10.16 3.99 16.45
C TYR A 82 8.81 4.59 16.87
N TYR A 83 8.18 4.10 17.94
CA TYR A 83 6.84 4.54 18.34
C TYR A 83 6.75 6.05 18.56
N TRP A 84 7.71 6.64 19.26
CA TRP A 84 7.74 8.08 19.52
C TRP A 84 8.07 8.88 18.26
N SER A 85 8.92 8.35 17.37
CA SER A 85 9.21 8.99 16.08
C SER A 85 7.97 9.06 15.18
N ASP A 86 7.07 8.07 15.22
CA ASP A 86 5.84 8.09 14.40
C ASP A 86 4.92 9.29 14.70
N TRP A 87 4.99 9.85 15.91
CA TRP A 87 4.23 11.05 16.30
C TRP A 87 4.92 12.35 15.90
N THR A 88 6.25 12.41 16.02
CA THR A 88 7.04 13.59 15.61
C THR A 88 7.11 13.72 14.10
N ASP A 89 7.20 12.60 13.38
CA ASP A 89 7.23 12.55 11.91
C ASP A 89 5.87 12.96 11.30
N GLY A 90 4.79 12.94 12.11
CA GLY A 90 3.47 13.43 11.71
C GLY A 90 3.40 14.96 11.51
N TRP A 91 4.40 15.71 11.95
CA TRP A 91 4.47 17.17 11.77
C TRP A 91 5.07 17.54 10.40
N ASP A 92 4.47 17.05 9.33
CA ASP A 92 4.84 17.37 7.95
C ASP A 92 3.67 18.03 7.21
N TYR A 93 3.97 18.96 6.30
CA TYR A 93 2.99 19.68 5.50
C TYR A 93 2.09 18.75 4.65
N ARG A 94 2.53 17.52 4.38
CA ARG A 94 1.77 16.51 3.62
C ARG A 94 0.70 15.80 4.45
N VAL A 95 0.85 15.74 5.76
CA VAL A 95 -0.05 14.96 6.63
C VAL A 95 -1.44 15.57 6.65
N VAL A 96 -1.58 16.90 6.63
CA VAL A 96 -2.89 17.57 6.63
C VAL A 96 -3.67 17.27 5.34
N PRO A 97 -3.15 17.51 4.12
CA PRO A 97 -3.84 17.14 2.89
C PRO A 97 -4.15 15.64 2.81
N ALA A 98 -3.20 14.77 3.20
CA ALA A 98 -3.42 13.33 3.22
C ALA A 98 -4.56 12.95 4.16
N THR A 99 -4.63 13.52 5.36
CA THR A 99 -5.70 13.27 6.33
C THR A 99 -7.07 13.67 5.79
N VAL A 100 -7.19 14.84 5.16
CA VAL A 100 -8.47 15.30 4.61
C VAL A 100 -8.88 14.43 3.42
N TYR A 101 -7.94 14.09 2.54
CA TYR A 101 -8.18 13.16 1.44
C TYR A 101 -8.66 11.80 1.96
N MET A 102 -7.97 11.23 2.94
CA MET A 102 -8.36 9.94 3.54
C MET A 102 -9.71 10.00 4.22
N TYR A 103 -10.02 11.07 4.94
CA TYR A 103 -11.31 11.21 5.62
C TYR A 103 -12.47 11.18 4.62
N PHE A 104 -12.43 12.03 3.58
CA PHE A 104 -13.51 12.09 2.60
C PHE A 104 -13.47 10.92 1.61
N ALA A 105 -12.36 10.68 0.93
CA ALA A 105 -12.27 9.71 -0.16
C ALA A 105 -12.20 8.25 0.32
N ASN A 106 -11.52 7.98 1.44
CA ASN A 106 -11.27 6.61 1.90
C ASN A 106 -12.22 6.18 3.03
N SER A 107 -12.44 7.02 4.04
CA SER A 107 -13.23 6.67 5.22
C SER A 107 -14.73 6.75 4.95
N ILE A 108 -15.25 7.95 4.67
CA ILE A 108 -16.69 8.20 4.62
C ILE A 108 -17.32 7.59 3.38
N LEU A 109 -16.85 8.02 2.21
CA LEU A 109 -17.56 7.76 0.96
C LEU A 109 -17.79 6.25 0.72
N PRO A 110 -16.79 5.37 0.86
CA PRO A 110 -16.97 3.93 0.69
C PRO A 110 -17.78 3.30 1.83
N ALA A 111 -17.57 3.76 3.08
CA ALA A 111 -18.31 3.29 4.24
C ALA A 111 -19.82 3.54 4.10
N LEU A 112 -20.22 4.72 3.63
CA LEU A 112 -21.63 5.04 3.36
C LEU A 112 -22.21 4.13 2.28
N ALA A 113 -21.46 3.94 1.21
CA ALA A 113 -21.88 3.13 0.07
C ALA A 113 -22.11 1.67 0.49
N PHE A 114 -21.21 1.09 1.28
CA PHE A 114 -21.38 -0.25 1.84
C PHE A 114 -22.44 -0.33 2.93
N SER A 115 -22.60 0.73 3.74
CA SER A 115 -23.64 0.78 4.78
C SER A 115 -25.03 0.72 4.18
N LEU A 116 -25.27 1.40 3.05
CA LEU A 116 -26.55 1.35 2.35
C LEU A 116 -26.85 -0.06 1.84
N ASP A 117 -25.86 -0.70 1.17
CA ASP A 117 -26.05 -2.06 0.66
C ASP A 117 -26.32 -3.06 1.78
N MET A 118 -25.58 -2.95 2.89
CA MET A 118 -25.75 -3.81 4.05
C MET A 118 -27.09 -3.56 4.77
N PHE A 119 -27.49 -2.30 4.91
CA PHE A 119 -28.74 -1.90 5.56
C PHE A 119 -29.96 -2.49 4.86
N GLU A 120 -30.00 -2.40 3.53
CA GLU A 120 -31.12 -2.96 2.76
C GLU A 120 -31.13 -4.49 2.75
N LYS A 121 -29.97 -5.13 2.78
CA LYS A 121 -29.84 -6.59 2.72
C LYS A 121 -29.97 -7.31 4.07
N THR A 122 -29.76 -6.62 5.18
CA THR A 122 -29.85 -7.19 6.53
C THR A 122 -31.14 -6.79 7.26
N ALA A 123 -32.19 -6.46 6.51
CA ALA A 123 -33.46 -5.94 7.03
C ALA A 123 -33.28 -4.85 8.09
N HIS A 124 -32.41 -3.88 7.81
CA HIS A 124 -32.13 -2.73 8.67
C HIS A 124 -31.39 -3.05 9.98
N SER A 125 -30.72 -4.21 10.08
CA SER A 125 -29.95 -4.60 11.27
C SER A 125 -28.66 -3.79 11.44
N TYR A 126 -27.96 -3.49 10.34
CA TYR A 126 -26.78 -2.62 10.33
C TYR A 126 -27.06 -1.39 9.48
N GLY A 127 -27.00 -0.20 10.07
CA GLY A 127 -27.12 1.05 9.35
C GLY A 127 -25.81 1.81 9.23
N VAL A 128 -25.95 3.09 8.90
CA VAL A 128 -24.83 4.03 8.71
C VAL A 128 -24.03 4.17 10.01
N ASN A 129 -24.71 4.28 11.15
CA ASN A 129 -24.07 4.50 12.45
C ASN A 129 -23.16 3.33 12.85
N GLU A 130 -23.59 2.09 12.66
CA GLU A 130 -22.79 0.91 12.98
C GLU A 130 -21.53 0.82 12.11
N VAL A 131 -21.65 1.14 10.81
CA VAL A 131 -20.52 1.11 9.88
C VAL A 131 -19.51 2.24 10.15
N LEU A 132 -19.99 3.44 10.45
CA LEU A 132 -19.14 4.56 10.84
C LEU A 132 -18.44 4.28 12.17
N LEU A 133 -19.15 3.73 13.16
CA LEU A 133 -18.57 3.36 14.45
C LEU A 133 -17.52 2.25 14.30
N ALA A 134 -17.80 1.22 13.48
CA ALA A 134 -16.83 0.16 13.18
C ALA A 134 -15.55 0.70 12.55
N SER A 135 -15.69 1.61 11.58
CA SER A 135 -14.55 2.21 10.89
C SER A 135 -13.76 3.15 11.82
N ALA A 136 -14.44 3.94 12.65
CA ALA A 136 -13.81 4.78 13.66
C ALA A 136 -13.06 3.95 14.73
N TRP A 137 -13.69 2.87 15.22
CA TRP A 137 -13.08 1.95 16.19
C TRP A 137 -11.80 1.31 15.63
N GLY A 138 -11.88 0.77 14.41
CA GLY A 138 -10.73 0.20 13.71
C GLY A 138 -9.59 1.21 13.56
N ALA A 139 -9.89 2.40 13.05
CA ALA A 139 -8.89 3.45 12.82
C ALA A 139 -8.21 3.93 14.12
N VAL A 140 -8.99 4.17 15.18
CA VAL A 140 -8.45 4.64 16.47
C VAL A 140 -7.55 3.57 17.10
N VAL A 141 -8.02 2.31 17.19
CA VAL A 141 -7.24 1.23 17.80
C VAL A 141 -5.96 0.95 17.03
N PHE A 142 -6.03 0.86 15.70
CA PHE A 142 -4.85 0.62 14.87
C PHE A 142 -3.88 1.81 14.89
N SER A 143 -4.36 3.05 15.02
CA SER A 143 -3.44 4.21 15.14
C SER A 143 -2.57 4.14 16.39
N PHE A 144 -3.13 3.72 17.54
CA PHE A 144 -2.40 3.66 18.80
C PHE A 144 -1.56 2.38 18.97
N LEU A 145 -2.08 1.23 18.55
CA LEU A 145 -1.52 -0.07 18.90
C LEU A 145 -0.93 -0.85 17.73
N ALA A 146 -1.20 -0.50 16.46
CA ALA A 146 -0.67 -1.28 15.35
C ALA A 146 0.84 -1.11 15.19
N ALA A 147 1.50 -2.19 14.77
CA ALA A 147 2.86 -2.18 14.29
C ALA A 147 2.97 -1.43 12.96
N GLN A 148 2.00 -1.57 12.04
CA GLN A 148 1.96 -0.80 10.80
C GLN A 148 0.79 0.20 10.74
N PRO A 149 1.03 1.50 11.05
CA PRO A 149 -0.02 2.52 11.05
C PRO A 149 -0.38 3.05 9.65
N LEU A 150 0.23 2.56 8.57
CA LEU A 150 -0.17 2.94 7.20
C LEU A 150 -1.42 2.18 6.72
N VAL A 151 -1.73 1.03 7.32
CA VAL A 151 -2.91 0.24 6.95
C VAL A 151 -4.16 0.96 7.45
N ILE A 152 -5.09 1.24 6.55
CA ILE A 152 -6.42 1.75 6.92
C ILE A 152 -7.34 0.56 7.16
N VAL A 153 -8.05 0.59 8.28
CA VAL A 153 -9.03 -0.43 8.65
C VAL A 153 -10.43 0.16 8.58
N GLY A 154 -11.39 -0.59 8.03
CA GLY A 154 -12.79 -0.19 7.93
C GLY A 154 -13.66 -1.32 7.39
N VAL A 155 -14.89 -0.99 6.99
CA VAL A 155 -15.83 -1.99 6.43
C VAL A 155 -15.62 -2.12 4.91
N THR A 156 -15.50 -3.35 4.42
CA THR A 156 -15.27 -3.66 3.01
C THR A 156 -16.47 -4.33 2.32
N GLY A 157 -16.42 -4.39 0.99
CA GLY A 157 -17.38 -5.17 0.19
C GLY A 157 -17.45 -6.65 0.61
N PRO A 158 -16.32 -7.37 0.72
CA PRO A 158 -16.31 -8.77 1.14
C PRO A 158 -16.97 -9.03 2.51
N ILE A 159 -16.75 -8.18 3.51
CA ILE A 159 -17.46 -8.32 4.81
C ILE A 159 -18.95 -8.01 4.69
N THR A 160 -19.34 -7.07 3.81
CA THR A 160 -20.75 -6.80 3.52
C THR A 160 -21.42 -8.04 2.91
N VAL A 161 -20.75 -8.70 1.95
CA VAL A 161 -21.20 -9.97 1.35
C VAL A 161 -21.37 -11.05 2.41
N PHE A 162 -20.38 -11.20 3.29
CA PHE A 162 -20.44 -12.14 4.40
C PHE A 162 -21.64 -11.86 5.31
N ASN A 163 -21.84 -10.61 5.75
CA ASN A 163 -22.88 -10.23 6.70
C ASN A 163 -24.29 -10.51 6.19
N TYR A 164 -24.63 -10.12 4.96
CA TYR A 164 -25.97 -10.41 4.44
C TYR A 164 -26.15 -11.88 4.08
N THR A 165 -25.09 -12.60 3.69
CA THR A 165 -25.19 -14.05 3.44
C THR A 165 -25.49 -14.78 4.74
N VAL A 166 -24.85 -14.39 5.84
CA VAL A 166 -25.19 -14.90 7.19
C VAL A 166 -26.64 -14.57 7.53
N TYR A 167 -27.09 -13.34 7.26
CA TYR A 167 -28.46 -12.92 7.50
C TYR A 167 -29.48 -13.79 6.72
N ASP A 168 -29.26 -14.01 5.43
CA ASP A 168 -30.13 -14.83 4.57
C ASP A 168 -30.18 -16.29 5.03
N ILE A 169 -29.09 -16.82 5.59
CA ILE A 169 -29.01 -18.19 6.11
C ILE A 169 -29.67 -18.30 7.50
N MET A 170 -29.56 -17.27 8.35
CA MET A 170 -30.07 -17.30 9.74
C MET A 170 -31.53 -16.86 9.86
N SER A 171 -32.00 -15.93 9.02
CA SER A 171 -33.37 -15.40 9.06
C SER A 171 -34.45 -16.48 9.02
N PRO A 172 -34.37 -17.52 8.16
CA PRO A 172 -35.35 -18.62 8.16
C PRO A 172 -35.36 -19.49 9.42
N ARG A 173 -34.29 -19.45 10.23
CA ARG A 173 -34.16 -20.23 11.48
C ARG A 173 -34.77 -19.51 12.68
N GLY A 174 -35.02 -18.20 12.59
CA GLY A 174 -35.54 -17.39 13.69
C GLY A 174 -34.52 -17.06 14.78
N THR A 175 -33.25 -17.39 14.57
CA THR A 175 -32.13 -17.06 15.46
C THR A 175 -31.90 -15.55 15.54
N ASN A 176 -31.54 -15.04 16.72
CA ASN A 176 -31.11 -13.64 16.84
C ASN A 176 -29.80 -13.42 16.06
N TYR A 177 -29.91 -12.76 14.90
CA TYR A 177 -28.79 -12.48 14.00
C TYR A 177 -27.60 -11.80 14.70
N LEU A 178 -27.85 -10.81 15.55
CA LEU A 178 -26.80 -10.01 16.17
C LEU A 178 -26.03 -10.82 17.22
N ALA A 179 -26.74 -11.63 17.99
CA ALA A 179 -26.11 -12.53 18.95
C ALA A 179 -25.34 -13.67 18.24
N PHE A 180 -25.83 -14.15 17.08
CA PHE A 180 -25.09 -15.10 16.26
C PHE A 180 -23.79 -14.47 15.70
N MET A 181 -23.86 -13.21 15.26
CA MET A 181 -22.70 -12.44 14.83
C MET A 181 -21.68 -12.23 15.96
N PHE A 182 -22.14 -12.00 17.21
CA PHE A 182 -21.25 -11.97 18.37
C PHE A 182 -20.43 -13.26 18.50
N TRP A 183 -21.08 -14.43 18.44
CA TRP A 183 -20.39 -15.71 18.56
C TRP A 183 -19.41 -15.96 17.41
N ILE A 184 -19.75 -15.56 16.18
CA ILE A 184 -18.81 -15.56 15.06
C ILE A 184 -17.57 -14.72 15.38
N GLY A 185 -17.76 -13.49 15.87
CA GLY A 185 -16.68 -12.58 16.25
C GLY A 185 -15.82 -13.12 17.40
N PHE A 186 -16.43 -13.74 18.41
CA PHE A 186 -15.74 -14.33 19.54
C PHE A 186 -14.89 -15.55 19.15
N TRP A 187 -15.44 -16.47 18.35
CA TRP A 187 -14.65 -17.58 17.81
C TRP A 187 -13.54 -17.08 16.89
N SER A 188 -13.81 -16.05 16.08
CA SER A 188 -12.81 -15.46 15.20
C SER A 188 -11.68 -14.79 15.99
N LEU A 189 -11.95 -14.10 17.10
CA LEU A 189 -10.94 -13.56 18.03
C LEU A 189 -9.96 -14.65 18.47
N ILE A 190 -10.49 -15.78 18.96
CA ILE A 190 -9.68 -16.91 19.43
C ILE A 190 -8.80 -17.46 18.30
N MET A 191 -9.39 -17.66 17.12
CA MET A 191 -8.66 -18.20 15.96
C MET A 191 -7.56 -17.24 15.48
N HIS A 192 -7.81 -15.93 15.45
CA HIS A 192 -6.79 -14.92 15.12
C HIS A 192 -5.63 -14.94 16.11
N TRP A 193 -5.91 -15.07 17.41
CA TRP A 193 -4.86 -15.20 18.41
C TRP A 193 -4.04 -16.47 18.24
N ILE A 194 -4.70 -17.60 17.94
CA ILE A 194 -3.99 -18.85 17.64
C ILE A 194 -3.09 -18.68 16.41
N LEU A 195 -3.58 -18.07 15.33
CA LEU A 195 -2.79 -17.80 14.12
C LEU A 195 -1.59 -16.86 14.37
N ALA A 196 -1.79 -15.81 15.17
CA ALA A 196 -0.72 -14.89 15.55
C ALA A 196 0.37 -15.58 16.40
N ILE A 197 -0.01 -16.44 17.34
CA ILE A 197 0.92 -17.17 18.23
C ILE A 197 1.69 -18.26 17.47
N THR A 198 1.05 -18.90 16.49
CA THR A 198 1.62 -19.99 15.68
C THR A 198 2.49 -19.50 14.51
N ASN A 199 2.75 -18.19 14.41
CA ASN A 199 3.50 -17.56 13.32
C ASN A 199 2.92 -17.87 11.93
N ALA A 200 1.59 -17.94 11.82
CA ALA A 200 0.91 -18.22 10.55
C ALA A 200 1.25 -17.19 9.46
N CYS A 201 1.59 -15.95 9.84
CA CYS A 201 2.01 -14.89 8.91
C CYS A 201 3.27 -15.22 8.12
N ASN A 202 4.06 -16.23 8.49
CA ASN A 202 5.14 -16.74 7.62
C ASN A 202 4.61 -17.29 6.29
N GLY A 203 3.33 -17.67 6.22
CA GLY A 203 2.66 -18.03 4.97
C GLY A 203 2.55 -16.88 3.97
N LEU A 204 2.76 -15.63 4.39
CA LEU A 204 2.76 -14.45 3.51
C LEU A 204 3.93 -14.44 2.53
N THR A 205 5.00 -15.19 2.82
CA THR A 205 6.13 -15.37 1.89
C THR A 205 5.69 -15.97 0.54
N TYR A 206 4.58 -16.72 0.52
CA TYR A 206 4.00 -17.29 -0.69
C TYR A 206 3.06 -16.33 -1.44
N VAL A 207 2.62 -15.24 -0.80
CA VAL A 207 1.73 -14.25 -1.41
C VAL A 207 2.54 -13.31 -2.28
N THR A 208 2.21 -13.29 -3.57
CA THR A 208 2.88 -12.43 -4.56
C THR A 208 1.92 -11.54 -5.30
N ARG A 209 2.45 -10.65 -6.16
CA ARG A 209 1.65 -9.71 -6.95
C ARG A 209 0.59 -10.43 -7.78
N PHE A 210 0.83 -11.67 -8.22
CA PHE A 210 -0.17 -12.49 -8.90
C PHE A 210 -1.49 -12.61 -8.13
N SER A 211 -1.44 -13.03 -6.85
CA SER A 211 -2.64 -13.20 -6.03
C SER A 211 -3.24 -11.86 -5.62
N CYS A 212 -2.39 -10.85 -5.33
CA CYS A 212 -2.82 -9.50 -5.00
C CYS A 212 -3.56 -8.82 -6.17
N ASP A 213 -3.03 -8.93 -7.40
CA ASP A 213 -3.64 -8.38 -8.62
C ASP A 213 -5.02 -9.00 -8.87
N ILE A 214 -5.14 -10.34 -8.79
CA ILE A 214 -6.42 -11.04 -8.98
C ILE A 214 -7.45 -10.57 -7.96
N PHE A 215 -7.03 -10.43 -6.69
CA PHE A 215 -7.93 -10.00 -5.64
C PHE A 215 -8.34 -8.53 -5.76
N GLY A 216 -7.41 -7.64 -6.08
CA GLY A 216 -7.73 -6.24 -6.39
C GLY A 216 -8.69 -6.12 -7.57
N PHE A 217 -8.59 -7.02 -8.56
CA PHE A 217 -9.46 -7.04 -9.73
C PHE A 217 -10.87 -7.51 -9.36
N TYR A 218 -10.95 -8.54 -8.52
CA TYR A 218 -12.19 -9.00 -7.91
C TYR A 218 -12.90 -7.88 -7.16
N VAL A 219 -12.19 -7.19 -6.25
CA VAL A 219 -12.75 -6.09 -5.47
C VAL A 219 -13.23 -4.95 -6.38
N ALA A 220 -12.47 -4.57 -7.42
CA ALA A 220 -12.89 -3.55 -8.39
C ALA A 220 -14.21 -3.91 -9.10
N PHE A 221 -14.38 -5.17 -9.52
CA PHE A 221 -15.63 -5.64 -10.13
C PHE A 221 -16.80 -5.66 -9.14
N ILE A 222 -16.56 -5.99 -7.87
CA ILE A 222 -17.59 -5.88 -6.83
C ILE A 222 -18.04 -4.42 -6.67
N TYR A 223 -17.14 -3.44 -6.65
CA TYR A 223 -17.51 -2.01 -6.62
C TYR A 223 -18.42 -1.64 -7.80
N LEU A 224 -18.06 -2.05 -9.03
CA LEU A 224 -18.87 -1.79 -10.22
C LEU A 224 -20.25 -2.46 -10.15
N GLN A 225 -20.30 -3.74 -9.77
CA GLN A 225 -21.55 -4.48 -9.61
C GLN A 225 -22.46 -3.82 -8.58
N LYS A 226 -21.89 -3.38 -7.43
CA LYS A 226 -22.66 -2.72 -6.37
C LYS A 226 -23.20 -1.36 -6.80
N GLY A 227 -22.43 -0.58 -7.55
CA GLY A 227 -22.92 0.66 -8.17
C GLY A 227 -24.13 0.43 -9.08
N ILE A 228 -24.07 -0.60 -9.93
CA ILE A 228 -25.22 -1.00 -10.77
C ILE A 228 -26.39 -1.45 -9.89
N GLN A 229 -26.12 -2.26 -8.85
CA GLN A 229 -27.15 -2.79 -7.96
C GLN A 229 -27.92 -1.67 -7.27
N VAL A 230 -27.24 -0.64 -6.75
CA VAL A 230 -27.88 0.54 -6.14
C VAL A 230 -28.82 1.24 -7.13
N LEU A 231 -28.41 1.43 -8.39
CA LEU A 231 -29.26 2.05 -9.41
C LEU A 231 -30.45 1.17 -9.79
N THR A 232 -30.25 -0.14 -9.97
CA THR A 232 -31.33 -1.06 -10.33
C THR A 232 -32.41 -1.20 -9.25
N ARG A 233 -32.06 -1.00 -7.98
CA ARG A 233 -33.05 -1.00 -6.87
C ARG A 233 -34.00 0.19 -6.93
N GLN A 234 -33.55 1.30 -7.51
CA GLN A 234 -34.35 2.51 -7.67
C GLN A 234 -35.25 2.47 -8.91
N TRP A 235 -35.16 1.40 -9.68
CA TRP A 235 -35.95 1.20 -10.89
C TRP A 235 -37.43 1.10 -10.55
N GLY A 236 -38.27 1.86 -11.25
CA GLY A 236 -39.72 1.96 -11.01
C GLY A 236 -40.14 3.05 -10.02
N LEU A 237 -39.21 3.84 -9.50
CA LEU A 237 -39.50 5.04 -8.70
C LEU A 237 -39.44 6.30 -9.58
N ALA A 238 -40.16 7.36 -9.18
CA ALA A 238 -40.27 8.61 -9.94
C ALA A 238 -38.92 9.32 -10.21
N GLY A 239 -37.83 8.94 -9.50
CA GLY A 239 -36.50 9.52 -9.61
C GLY A 239 -35.46 8.71 -10.39
N GLU A 240 -35.84 7.60 -11.03
CA GLU A 240 -34.88 6.65 -11.64
C GLU A 240 -33.92 7.30 -12.65
N PHE A 241 -34.44 8.08 -13.61
CA PHE A 241 -33.63 8.73 -14.64
C PHE A 241 -32.70 9.80 -14.07
N LEU A 242 -33.17 10.51 -13.04
CA LEU A 242 -32.37 11.51 -12.35
C LEU A 242 -31.21 10.84 -11.61
N SER A 243 -31.47 9.75 -10.88
CA SER A 243 -30.43 8.99 -10.18
C SER A 243 -29.37 8.44 -11.13
N VAL A 244 -29.77 7.86 -12.27
CA VAL A 244 -28.83 7.35 -13.29
C VAL A 244 -28.02 8.49 -13.90
N THR A 245 -28.66 9.60 -14.24
CA THR A 245 -27.97 10.77 -14.81
C THR A 245 -26.96 11.34 -13.83
N VAL A 246 -27.34 11.52 -12.56
CA VAL A 246 -26.45 12.01 -11.50
C VAL A 246 -25.29 11.05 -11.27
N ALA A 247 -25.52 9.73 -11.24
CA ALA A 247 -24.46 8.74 -11.07
C ALA A 247 -23.41 8.81 -12.20
N LEU A 248 -23.87 8.93 -13.46
CA LEU A 248 -22.97 9.08 -14.61
C LEU A 248 -22.24 10.42 -14.63
N LEU A 249 -22.90 11.51 -14.22
CA LEU A 249 -22.26 12.82 -14.11
C LEU A 249 -21.20 12.87 -13.01
N VAL A 250 -21.45 12.23 -11.88
CA VAL A 250 -20.46 12.03 -10.80
C VAL A 250 -19.27 11.25 -11.33
N LEU A 251 -19.50 10.12 -12.02
CA LEU A 251 -18.43 9.33 -12.65
C LEU A 251 -17.59 10.17 -13.62
N MET A 252 -18.25 10.87 -14.56
CA MET A 252 -17.55 11.68 -15.56
C MET A 252 -16.75 12.80 -14.92
N SER A 253 -17.33 13.51 -13.95
CA SER A 253 -16.67 14.63 -13.28
C SER A 253 -15.50 14.17 -12.42
N GLY A 254 -15.67 13.07 -11.66
CA GLY A 254 -14.59 12.47 -10.88
C GLY A 254 -13.45 11.95 -11.75
N TYR A 255 -13.78 11.33 -12.90
CA TYR A 255 -12.79 10.87 -13.87
C TYR A 255 -12.01 12.02 -14.51
N VAL A 256 -12.71 13.09 -14.91
CA VAL A 256 -12.08 14.31 -15.44
C VAL A 256 -11.18 14.95 -14.39
N CYS A 257 -11.57 14.99 -13.11
CA CYS A 257 -10.70 15.49 -12.04
C CYS A 257 -9.40 14.67 -11.95
N GLY A 258 -9.48 13.33 -12.02
CA GLY A 258 -8.30 12.46 -12.05
C GLY A 258 -7.40 12.76 -13.25
N MET A 259 -7.97 12.83 -14.46
CA MET A 259 -7.20 13.16 -15.68
C MET A 259 -6.55 14.55 -15.62
N LEU A 260 -7.25 15.55 -15.06
CA LEU A 260 -6.70 16.89 -14.87
C LEU A 260 -5.58 16.90 -13.83
N GLY A 261 -5.67 16.08 -12.79
CA GLY A 261 -4.63 15.88 -11.78
C GLY A 261 -3.32 15.32 -12.36
N GLU A 262 -3.40 14.41 -13.34
CA GLU A 262 -2.20 13.85 -14.00
C GLU A 262 -1.67 14.71 -15.15
N SER A 263 -2.51 15.58 -15.70
CA SER A 263 -2.18 16.39 -16.87
C SER A 263 -1.13 17.48 -16.58
N SER A 264 -0.49 18.00 -17.63
CA SER A 264 0.35 19.21 -17.56
C SER A 264 -0.46 20.51 -17.60
N MET A 265 -1.78 20.41 -17.74
CA MET A 265 -2.69 21.55 -17.69
C MET A 265 -2.81 22.05 -16.24
N PHE A 266 -2.83 23.38 -16.06
CA PHE A 266 -2.87 24.09 -14.76
C PHE A 266 -1.56 24.20 -13.97
N GLN A 267 -1.53 25.16 -13.04
CA GLN A 267 -0.44 25.35 -12.08
C GLN A 267 -0.39 24.20 -11.06
N ARG A 268 0.81 23.89 -10.56
CA ARG A 268 1.09 22.75 -9.66
C ARG A 268 0.16 22.67 -8.43
N HIS A 269 -0.11 23.80 -7.78
CA HIS A 269 -0.95 23.84 -6.58
C HIS A 269 -2.40 23.47 -6.89
N VAL A 270 -2.95 24.02 -7.97
CA VAL A 270 -4.32 23.75 -8.41
C VAL A 270 -4.46 22.31 -8.85
N ARG A 271 -3.48 21.79 -9.61
CA ARG A 271 -3.50 20.40 -10.07
C ARG A 271 -3.52 19.40 -8.91
N LYS A 272 -2.63 19.59 -7.93
CA LYS A 272 -2.58 18.72 -6.75
C LYS A 272 -3.87 18.82 -5.92
N PHE A 273 -4.44 20.02 -5.80
CA PHE A 273 -5.74 20.20 -5.16
C PHE A 273 -6.87 19.44 -5.88
N ILE A 274 -6.89 19.46 -7.22
CA ILE A 274 -7.89 18.70 -8.01
C ILE A 274 -7.67 17.18 -7.90
N GLU A 275 -6.42 16.73 -7.90
CA GLU A 275 -6.04 15.32 -7.71
C GLU A 275 -6.51 14.81 -6.34
N ASP A 276 -6.22 15.55 -5.27
CA ASP A 276 -6.53 15.16 -3.89
C ASP A 276 -8.02 15.38 -3.55
N TYR A 277 -8.67 16.45 -4.00
CA TYR A 277 -10.04 16.81 -3.57
C TYR A 277 -11.12 16.63 -4.65
N GLY A 278 -10.77 16.15 -5.84
CA GLY A 278 -11.70 16.05 -6.97
C GLY A 278 -12.92 15.17 -6.69
N VAL A 279 -12.71 13.99 -6.09
CA VAL A 279 -13.81 13.05 -5.78
C VAL A 279 -14.72 13.58 -4.68
N PRO A 280 -14.22 14.03 -3.50
CA PRO A 280 -15.05 14.65 -2.48
C PRO A 280 -15.83 15.88 -2.97
N LEU A 281 -15.19 16.77 -3.72
CA LEU A 281 -15.82 17.99 -4.24
C LEU A 281 -16.94 17.65 -5.23
N THR A 282 -16.71 16.65 -6.08
CA THR A 282 -17.74 16.13 -7.00
C THR A 282 -18.96 15.62 -6.24
N VAL A 283 -18.76 14.82 -5.18
CA VAL A 283 -19.86 14.32 -4.35
C VAL A 283 -20.64 15.44 -3.68
N VAL A 284 -19.96 16.40 -3.06
CA VAL A 284 -20.59 17.55 -2.41
C VAL A 284 -21.38 18.39 -3.43
N PHE A 285 -20.78 18.66 -4.59
CA PHE A 285 -21.40 19.44 -5.66
C PHE A 285 -22.68 18.76 -6.18
N PHE A 286 -22.61 17.48 -6.56
CA PHE A 286 -23.78 16.77 -7.08
C PHE A 286 -24.84 16.47 -6.02
N SER A 287 -24.44 16.31 -4.74
CA SER A 287 -25.41 16.19 -3.64
C SER A 287 -26.20 17.49 -3.47
N GLY A 288 -25.54 18.66 -3.54
CA GLY A 288 -26.22 19.96 -3.53
C GLY A 288 -27.05 20.23 -4.80
N PHE A 289 -26.53 19.82 -5.96
CA PHE A 289 -27.17 20.04 -7.26
C PHE A 289 -28.56 19.39 -7.37
N VAL A 290 -28.75 18.22 -6.76
CA VAL A 290 -30.04 17.52 -6.75
C VAL A 290 -31.15 18.30 -6.03
N TYR A 291 -30.80 19.12 -5.02
CA TYR A 291 -31.77 19.97 -4.31
C TYR A 291 -32.01 21.33 -4.96
N TYR A 292 -31.23 21.68 -5.99
CA TYR A 292 -31.32 22.97 -6.64
C TYR A 292 -32.20 22.93 -7.89
N GLY A 293 -33.18 23.84 -7.98
CA GLY A 293 -34.01 24.05 -9.17
C GLY A 293 -35.21 23.10 -9.33
N HIS A 294 -35.64 22.90 -10.58
CA HIS A 294 -36.84 22.12 -10.97
C HIS A 294 -36.75 20.61 -10.61
N MET A 295 -35.58 20.12 -10.18
CA MET A 295 -35.37 18.73 -9.77
C MET A 295 -35.89 18.45 -8.34
N LYS A 296 -36.17 19.50 -7.54
CA LYS A 296 -36.71 19.36 -6.18
C LYS A 296 -38.08 18.68 -6.12
N SER A 297 -38.85 18.72 -7.21
CA SER A 297 -40.15 18.06 -7.29
C SER A 297 -40.06 16.54 -7.47
N VAL A 298 -38.86 16.01 -7.72
CA VAL A 298 -38.61 14.57 -7.88
C VAL A 298 -38.08 14.01 -6.57
N ALA A 299 -38.82 13.09 -5.96
CA ALA A 299 -38.38 12.42 -4.75
C ALA A 299 -37.21 11.48 -5.07
N VAL A 300 -36.00 11.92 -4.74
CA VAL A 300 -34.78 11.09 -4.81
C VAL A 300 -34.60 10.38 -3.48
N GLN A 301 -34.25 9.10 -3.51
CA GLN A 301 -33.95 8.36 -2.29
C GLN A 301 -32.62 8.83 -1.69
N THR A 302 -32.65 9.13 -0.40
CA THR A 302 -31.50 9.55 0.39
C THR A 302 -31.03 8.44 1.33
N LEU A 303 -29.88 8.64 1.98
CA LEU A 303 -29.37 7.73 3.00
C LEU A 303 -30.29 7.68 4.23
N PRO A 304 -30.79 6.52 4.66
CA PRO A 304 -31.55 6.43 5.91
C PRO A 304 -30.61 6.65 7.10
N THR A 305 -30.84 7.70 7.88
CA THR A 305 -30.09 7.98 9.11
C THR A 305 -31.01 7.85 10.33
N THR A 306 -30.41 7.48 11.46
CA THR A 306 -31.08 7.42 12.77
C THR A 306 -30.55 8.54 13.69
N GLN A 307 -30.97 8.58 14.95
CA GLN A 307 -30.47 9.52 15.94
C GLN A 307 -28.96 9.37 16.17
N SER A 308 -28.28 10.48 16.50
CA SER A 308 -26.83 10.51 16.72
C SER A 308 -26.40 9.51 17.80
N PHE A 309 -25.36 8.72 17.52
CA PHE A 309 -24.79 7.74 18.44
C PHE A 309 -25.72 6.62 18.94
N HIS A 310 -26.92 6.49 18.35
CA HIS A 310 -27.82 5.39 18.64
C HIS A 310 -27.71 4.30 17.56
N PRO A 311 -27.88 3.02 17.94
CA PRO A 311 -28.05 1.95 16.96
C PRO A 311 -29.28 2.20 16.09
N THR A 312 -29.25 1.62 14.89
CA THR A 312 -30.29 1.75 13.89
C THR A 312 -31.58 1.04 14.31
N MET A 313 -31.45 -0.05 15.05
CA MET A 313 -32.55 -0.68 15.78
C MET A 313 -32.64 -0.07 17.19
N ASN A 314 -33.85 0.01 17.76
CA ASN A 314 -34.05 0.41 19.17
C ASN A 314 -33.49 -0.67 20.11
N ARG A 315 -32.17 -0.71 20.29
CA ARG A 315 -31.44 -1.63 21.17
C ARG A 315 -30.27 -0.91 21.84
N ASP A 316 -29.77 -1.50 22.91
CA ASP A 316 -28.49 -1.09 23.49
C ASP A 316 -27.32 -1.53 22.60
N TRP A 317 -26.18 -0.83 22.71
CA TRP A 317 -24.96 -1.19 21.96
C TRP A 317 -24.43 -2.57 22.34
N LEU A 318 -24.66 -3.02 23.59
CA LEU A 318 -24.28 -4.37 24.00
C LEU A 318 -25.30 -5.37 23.48
N VAL A 319 -24.82 -6.37 22.74
CA VAL A 319 -25.67 -7.44 22.21
C VAL A 319 -26.10 -8.38 23.34
N ASP A 320 -27.37 -8.79 23.35
CA ASP A 320 -27.88 -9.80 24.28
C ASP A 320 -27.24 -11.17 24.02
N LEU A 321 -26.21 -11.49 24.80
CA LEU A 321 -25.34 -12.67 24.62
C LEU A 321 -26.05 -14.01 24.91
N TRP A 322 -27.09 -13.97 25.75
CA TRP A 322 -27.64 -15.14 26.44
C TRP A 322 -28.94 -15.69 25.82
N ASN A 323 -29.47 -15.05 24.78
CA ASN A 323 -30.72 -15.44 24.12
C ASN A 323 -30.49 -16.34 22.88
N ILE A 324 -29.59 -17.33 22.99
CA ILE A 324 -29.22 -18.23 21.88
C ILE A 324 -29.11 -19.67 22.39
N ASP A 325 -29.55 -20.62 21.57
CA ASP A 325 -29.39 -22.05 21.87
C ASP A 325 -27.92 -22.47 21.72
N ILE A 326 -27.48 -23.41 22.57
CA ILE A 326 -26.09 -23.89 22.58
C ILE A 326 -25.72 -24.50 21.22
N GLY A 327 -26.67 -25.11 20.50
CA GLY A 327 -26.44 -25.63 19.14
C GLY A 327 -26.02 -24.56 18.14
N GLU A 328 -26.56 -23.34 18.26
CA GLU A 328 -26.24 -22.23 17.37
C GLU A 328 -24.87 -21.61 17.67
N VAL A 329 -24.44 -21.67 18.95
CA VAL A 329 -23.09 -21.26 19.36
C VAL A 329 -22.02 -22.11 18.66
N PHE A 330 -22.24 -23.42 18.53
CA PHE A 330 -21.34 -24.31 17.78
C PHE A 330 -21.49 -24.16 16.27
N LEU A 331 -22.70 -23.84 15.78
CA LEU A 331 -22.93 -23.55 14.36
C LEU A 331 -22.18 -22.29 13.89
N ALA A 332 -21.83 -21.36 14.78
CA ALA A 332 -21.04 -20.17 14.45
C ALA A 332 -19.57 -20.48 14.10
N ILE A 333 -19.03 -21.65 14.48
CA ILE A 333 -17.61 -21.98 14.29
C ILE A 333 -17.20 -22.01 12.80
N PRO A 334 -17.91 -22.71 11.89
CA PRO A 334 -17.58 -22.66 10.45
C PRO A 334 -17.57 -21.24 9.87
N PHE A 335 -18.54 -20.41 10.28
CA PHE A 335 -18.61 -19.01 9.86
C PHE A 335 -17.42 -18.20 10.38
N ALA A 336 -17.01 -18.44 11.63
CA ALA A 336 -15.83 -17.82 12.22
C ALA A 336 -14.52 -18.26 11.54
N ILE A 337 -14.41 -19.52 11.10
CA ILE A 337 -13.25 -19.99 10.32
C ILE A 337 -13.18 -19.23 8.99
N LEU A 338 -14.30 -19.11 8.27
CA LEU A 338 -14.36 -18.38 7.00
C LEU A 338 -14.02 -16.90 7.19
N LEU A 339 -14.57 -16.25 8.22
CA LEU A 339 -14.25 -14.87 8.58
C LEU A 339 -12.77 -14.70 8.92
N THR A 340 -12.20 -15.64 9.67
CA THR A 340 -10.78 -15.60 10.05
C THR A 340 -9.86 -15.76 8.84
N ILE A 341 -10.19 -16.66 7.91
CA ILE A 341 -9.43 -16.81 6.65
C ILE A 341 -9.52 -15.53 5.82
N LEU A 342 -10.71 -14.93 5.73
CA LEU A 342 -10.90 -13.67 5.01
C LEU A 342 -10.05 -12.56 5.63
N PHE A 343 -10.10 -12.39 6.95
CA PHE A 343 -9.40 -11.31 7.65
C PHE A 343 -7.89 -11.52 7.65
N TYR A 344 -7.44 -12.77 7.79
CA TYR A 344 -6.05 -13.13 7.59
C TYR A 344 -5.55 -12.73 6.21
N PHE A 345 -6.33 -12.96 5.14
CA PHE A 345 -5.92 -12.57 3.80
C PHE A 345 -6.01 -11.06 3.57
N ASP A 346 -7.18 -10.44 3.80
CA ASP A 346 -7.45 -9.04 3.51
C ASP A 346 -6.48 -8.11 4.24
N HIS A 347 -6.27 -8.33 5.54
CA HIS A 347 -5.40 -7.49 6.34
C HIS A 347 -3.94 -7.61 5.89
N ASN A 348 -3.46 -8.83 5.67
CA ASN A 348 -2.08 -9.05 5.27
C ASN A 348 -1.81 -8.57 3.85
N VAL A 349 -2.73 -8.79 2.91
CA VAL A 349 -2.62 -8.30 1.53
C VAL A 349 -2.69 -6.78 1.49
N SER A 350 -3.60 -6.17 2.24
CA SER A 350 -3.66 -4.71 2.38
C SER A 350 -2.34 -4.14 2.93
N SER A 351 -1.77 -4.77 3.96
CA SER A 351 -0.46 -4.39 4.52
C SER A 351 0.69 -4.55 3.51
N LEU A 352 0.74 -5.67 2.78
CA LEU A 352 1.75 -5.90 1.74
C LEU A 352 1.66 -4.90 0.59
N ILE A 353 0.45 -4.56 0.15
CA ILE A 353 0.24 -3.57 -0.93
C ILE A 353 0.59 -2.15 -0.46
N ALA A 354 0.24 -1.81 0.79
CA ALA A 354 0.64 -0.52 1.39
C ALA A 354 2.17 -0.39 1.52
N GLN A 355 2.88 -1.52 1.57
CA GLN A 355 4.32 -1.64 1.68
C GLN A 355 4.97 -2.13 0.38
N GLY A 356 4.31 -1.86 -0.75
CA GLY A 356 4.76 -2.24 -2.07
C GLY A 356 6.21 -1.81 -2.34
N THR A 357 6.93 -2.55 -3.18
CA THR A 357 8.33 -2.23 -3.56
C THR A 357 8.49 -0.85 -4.23
N GLU A 358 7.38 -0.22 -4.65
CA GLU A 358 7.32 1.12 -5.22
C GLU A 358 7.40 2.24 -4.16
N PHE A 359 7.21 1.91 -2.88
CA PHE A 359 7.26 2.83 -1.77
C PHE A 359 8.56 2.66 -0.98
N PRO A 360 9.46 3.66 -0.94
CA PRO A 360 10.70 3.60 -0.16
C PRO A 360 10.41 3.80 1.34
N LEU A 361 10.02 2.72 2.01
CA LEU A 361 9.79 2.68 3.46
C LEU A 361 11.11 2.51 4.23
N ARG A 362 11.19 3.08 5.44
CA ARG A 362 12.39 3.08 6.29
C ARG A 362 12.19 2.31 7.60
N LYS A 363 10.97 2.17 8.09
CA LYS A 363 10.69 1.49 9.38
C LYS A 363 10.25 0.04 9.17
N PRO A 364 10.59 -0.89 10.09
CA PRO A 364 10.26 -2.30 9.94
C PRO A 364 8.75 -2.54 10.07
N ALA A 365 8.26 -3.52 9.32
CA ALA A 365 6.88 -4.01 9.39
C ALA A 365 6.67 -5.01 10.54
N GLY A 366 5.42 -5.18 10.99
CA GLY A 366 5.05 -6.21 11.96
C GLY A 366 3.67 -6.79 11.65
N PHE A 367 3.64 -7.98 11.04
CA PHE A 367 2.38 -8.61 10.60
C PHE A 367 1.72 -9.46 11.69
N HIS A 368 2.49 -10.05 12.60
CA HIS A 368 1.95 -10.95 13.63
C HIS A 368 1.19 -10.17 14.70
N TRP A 369 1.75 -9.04 15.13
CA TRP A 369 1.11 -8.17 16.11
C TRP A 369 -0.17 -7.53 15.56
N ASP A 370 -0.16 -7.10 14.29
CA ASP A 370 -1.34 -6.52 13.66
C ASP A 370 -2.47 -7.54 13.50
N LEU A 371 -2.15 -8.81 13.22
CA LEU A 371 -3.15 -9.89 13.17
C LEU A 371 -3.76 -10.16 14.56
N PHE A 372 -2.96 -10.11 15.62
CA PHE A 372 -3.45 -10.23 17.00
C PHE A 372 -4.39 -9.07 17.36
N LEU A 373 -4.01 -7.84 16.99
CA LEU A 373 -4.81 -6.64 17.20
C LEU A 373 -6.13 -6.69 16.42
N LEU A 374 -6.10 -7.17 15.16
CA LEU A 374 -7.28 -7.37 14.33
C LEU A 374 -8.29 -8.33 14.98
N GLY A 375 -7.79 -9.42 15.58
CA GLY A 375 -8.61 -10.35 16.34
C GLY A 375 -9.33 -9.63 17.49
N LEU A 376 -8.59 -8.84 18.27
CA LEU A 376 -9.15 -8.06 19.38
C LEU A 376 -10.23 -7.07 18.91
N THR A 377 -9.97 -6.31 17.84
CA THR A 377 -10.95 -5.37 17.30
C THR A 377 -12.20 -6.07 16.77
N THR A 378 -12.05 -7.27 16.18
CA THR A 378 -13.16 -8.10 15.68
C THR A 378 -14.03 -8.62 16.83
N GLY A 379 -13.41 -9.11 17.91
CA GLY A 379 -14.14 -9.58 19.10
C GLY A 379 -14.93 -8.45 19.78
N VAL A 380 -14.32 -7.27 19.93
CA VAL A 380 -15.00 -6.10 20.49
C VAL A 380 -16.10 -5.58 19.57
N ALA A 381 -15.88 -5.58 18.24
CA ALA A 381 -16.91 -5.23 17.28
C ALA A 381 -18.12 -6.19 17.36
N GLY A 382 -17.88 -7.49 17.57
CA GLY A 382 -18.94 -8.46 17.82
C GLY A 382 -19.73 -8.18 19.09
N LEU A 383 -19.06 -7.77 20.18
CA LEU A 383 -19.70 -7.43 21.45
C LEU A 383 -20.59 -6.18 21.34
N LEU A 384 -20.15 -5.18 20.58
CA LEU A 384 -20.90 -3.96 20.29
C LEU A 384 -21.95 -4.15 19.20
N GLY A 385 -22.02 -5.34 18.57
CA GLY A 385 -22.93 -5.61 17.47
C GLY A 385 -22.77 -4.62 16.31
N ILE A 386 -21.52 -4.26 16.01
CA ILE A 386 -21.10 -3.47 14.84
C ILE A 386 -20.42 -4.38 13.81
N PRO A 387 -20.45 -4.04 12.52
CA PRO A 387 -19.75 -4.80 11.50
C PRO A 387 -18.25 -4.84 11.80
N PHE A 388 -17.60 -5.94 11.44
CA PHE A 388 -16.20 -6.17 11.75
C PHE A 388 -15.28 -5.30 10.85
N PRO A 389 -14.42 -4.44 11.44
CA PRO A 389 -13.48 -3.64 10.67
C PRO A 389 -12.29 -4.49 10.20
N ASN A 390 -11.89 -4.38 8.92
CA ASN A 390 -10.73 -5.06 8.34
C ASN A 390 -9.91 -4.16 7.40
N GLY A 391 -8.74 -4.65 6.94
CA GLY A 391 -7.83 -3.88 6.10
C GLY A 391 -8.41 -3.52 4.72
N LEU A 392 -8.37 -2.23 4.37
CA LEU A 392 -8.93 -1.70 3.13
C LEU A 392 -7.90 -1.77 1.99
N ILE A 393 -8.12 -2.66 1.02
CA ILE A 393 -7.13 -2.96 -0.03
C ILE A 393 -6.87 -1.79 -0.98
N PRO A 394 -7.86 -1.17 -1.65
CA PRO A 394 -7.57 -0.07 -2.57
C PRO A 394 -7.13 1.19 -1.84
N GLN A 395 -7.57 1.39 -0.60
CA GLN A 395 -7.33 2.64 0.13
C GLN A 395 -5.95 2.72 0.79
N ALA A 396 -5.40 1.59 1.22
CA ALA A 396 -4.07 1.55 1.82
C ALA A 396 -2.94 2.05 0.90
N PRO A 397 -2.84 1.68 -0.39
CA PRO A 397 -1.83 2.26 -1.28
C PRO A 397 -2.08 3.74 -1.60
N PHE A 398 -3.35 4.19 -1.65
CA PHE A 398 -3.65 5.61 -1.82
C PHE A 398 -3.22 6.42 -0.60
N HIS A 399 -3.35 5.88 0.60
CA HIS A 399 -2.81 6.48 1.82
C HIS A 399 -1.29 6.62 1.76
N THR A 400 -0.57 5.52 1.47
CA THR A 400 0.89 5.57 1.34
C THR A 400 1.31 6.57 0.27
N SER A 401 0.61 6.59 -0.88
CA SER A 401 0.87 7.51 -1.99
C SER A 401 0.65 8.98 -1.63
N ALA A 402 -0.37 9.30 -0.83
CA ALA A 402 -0.61 10.66 -0.35
C ALA A 402 0.50 11.17 0.57
N LEU A 403 1.14 10.25 1.31
CA LEU A 403 2.28 10.54 2.20
C LEU A 403 3.64 10.54 1.49
N CYS A 404 3.70 10.16 0.21
CA CYS A 404 4.93 10.11 -0.57
C CYS A 404 5.44 11.52 -0.93
N VAL A 405 6.68 11.82 -0.55
CA VAL A 405 7.41 12.99 -1.02
C VAL A 405 8.04 12.69 -2.38
N LYS A 406 7.47 13.28 -3.44
CA LYS A 406 7.99 13.17 -4.81
C LYS A 406 9.01 14.31 -5.07
N ILE A 407 10.23 13.95 -5.45
CA ILE A 407 11.28 14.88 -5.91
C ILE A 407 11.36 14.80 -7.44
N GLN A 408 11.64 15.95 -8.08
CA GLN A 408 11.90 15.99 -9.51
C GLN A 408 13.33 15.55 -9.77
N VAL A 409 13.50 14.46 -10.51
CA VAL A 409 14.79 14.09 -11.07
C VAL A 409 14.76 14.45 -12.55
N SER A 410 15.67 15.31 -12.97
CA SER A 410 15.98 15.49 -14.38
C SER A 410 16.84 14.31 -14.83
N ASP A 411 16.33 13.50 -15.77
CA ASP A 411 17.17 12.53 -16.49
C ASP A 411 18.28 13.32 -17.22
N GLU A 412 19.49 13.39 -16.66
CA GLU A 412 20.64 14.05 -17.32
C GLU A 412 21.11 13.29 -18.57
N ASN A 413 20.64 12.05 -18.79
CA ASN A 413 21.05 11.18 -19.90
C ASN A 413 20.18 11.26 -21.16
N LYS A 414 19.37 12.32 -21.35
CA LYS A 414 18.64 12.55 -22.61
C LYS A 414 18.94 13.94 -23.18
N THR A 415 20.10 14.04 -23.84
CA THR A 415 20.31 15.03 -24.91
C THR A 415 19.36 14.69 -26.06
N ASP A 416 18.53 15.65 -26.47
CA ASP A 416 17.52 15.60 -27.54
C ASP A 416 16.26 14.75 -27.29
N ASP A 417 15.36 15.25 -26.44
CA ASP A 417 13.97 15.60 -26.79
C ASP A 417 13.21 16.00 -25.50
N LYS A 418 12.58 17.17 -25.51
CA LYS A 418 11.70 17.76 -24.46
C LYS A 418 11.71 17.01 -23.12
N GLY A 419 12.59 17.46 -22.21
CA GLY A 419 12.79 16.92 -20.87
C GLY A 419 11.50 16.52 -20.15
N LYS A 420 11.21 15.22 -20.17
CA LYS A 420 10.13 14.64 -19.39
C LYS A 420 10.66 14.50 -17.97
N THR A 421 10.42 15.51 -17.13
CA THR A 421 10.75 15.46 -15.70
C THR A 421 10.06 14.25 -15.08
N THR A 422 10.81 13.23 -14.70
CA THR A 422 10.29 12.06 -13.99
C THR A 422 10.27 12.38 -12.50
N PHE A 423 9.12 12.14 -11.88
CA PHE A 423 8.98 12.30 -10.44
C PHE A 423 9.34 10.96 -9.80
N VAL A 424 10.41 10.94 -9.02
CA VAL A 424 10.79 9.77 -8.22
C VAL A 424 10.35 10.04 -6.78
N THR A 425 9.76 9.03 -6.15
CA THR A 425 9.42 9.06 -4.73
C THR A 425 10.71 8.97 -3.92
N ASP A 426 11.02 9.98 -3.11
CA ASP A 426 12.24 10.03 -2.29
C ASP A 426 12.04 9.24 -0.98
N HIS A 427 11.00 9.59 -0.23
CA HIS A 427 10.63 8.90 1.00
C HIS A 427 9.13 9.02 1.30
N VAL A 428 8.63 8.12 2.14
CA VAL A 428 7.27 8.16 2.70
C VAL A 428 7.32 8.70 4.12
N VAL A 429 6.44 9.63 4.46
CA VAL A 429 6.26 10.09 5.85
C VAL A 429 5.46 9.05 6.62
N GLU A 430 6.15 8.18 7.36
CA GLU A 430 5.52 7.12 8.16
C GLU A 430 5.05 7.65 9.52
N GLN A 431 3.73 7.81 9.69
CA GLN A 431 3.12 8.44 10.86
C GLN A 431 1.81 7.77 11.32
N ARG A 432 1.34 8.15 12.53
CA ARG A 432 0.07 7.65 13.15
C ARG A 432 -1.07 8.67 13.18
N VAL A 433 -0.75 9.95 12.98
CA VAL A 433 -1.64 11.10 13.11
C VAL A 433 -2.78 11.07 12.09
N SER A 434 -2.53 10.74 10.82
CA SER A 434 -3.56 10.73 9.77
C SER A 434 -4.63 9.68 10.04
N ASN A 435 -4.24 8.47 10.44
CA ASN A 435 -5.16 7.40 10.80
C ASN A 435 -5.97 7.75 12.05
N LEU A 436 -5.33 8.30 13.07
CA LEU A 436 -6.03 8.76 14.27
C LEU A 436 -7.03 9.88 13.92
N ALA A 437 -6.58 10.89 13.17
CA ALA A 437 -7.42 12.01 12.77
C ALA A 437 -8.58 11.56 11.88
N GLN A 438 -8.35 10.62 10.96
CA GLN A 438 -9.42 9.98 10.18
C GLN A 438 -10.45 9.32 11.11
N GLY A 439 -10.01 8.52 12.09
CA GLY A 439 -10.91 7.84 13.03
C GLY A 439 -11.73 8.83 13.88
N LEU A 440 -11.09 9.87 14.41
CA LEU A 440 -11.74 10.92 15.19
C LEU A 440 -12.71 11.77 14.35
N LEU A 441 -12.35 12.12 13.11
CA LEU A 441 -13.23 12.83 12.20
C LEU A 441 -14.44 11.97 11.82
N THR A 442 -14.24 10.66 11.59
CA THR A 442 -15.33 9.70 11.30
C THR A 442 -16.28 9.57 12.49
N LEU A 443 -15.75 9.56 13.72
CA LEU A 443 -16.56 9.64 14.94
C LEU A 443 -17.31 10.98 15.02
N GLY A 444 -16.66 12.08 14.61
CA GLY A 444 -17.28 13.39 14.48
C GLY A 444 -18.44 13.43 13.49
N THR A 445 -18.36 12.66 12.40
CA THR A 445 -19.46 12.52 11.41
C THR A 445 -20.74 11.96 12.03
N MET A 446 -20.64 11.18 13.11
CA MET A 446 -21.81 10.65 13.83
C MET A 446 -22.52 11.72 14.69
N SER A 447 -21.94 12.92 14.85
CA SER A 447 -22.59 14.03 15.54
C SER A 447 -23.79 14.57 14.74
N GLY A 448 -24.82 15.04 15.45
CA GLY A 448 -26.09 15.51 14.88
C GLY A 448 -25.98 16.38 13.62
N PRO A 449 -25.23 17.50 13.62
CA PRO A 449 -25.24 18.42 12.48
C PRO A 449 -24.61 17.81 11.22
N ILE A 450 -23.58 16.97 11.37
CA ILE A 450 -22.93 16.34 10.21
C ILE A 450 -23.75 15.16 9.71
N LEU A 451 -24.42 14.43 10.62
CA LEU A 451 -25.32 13.34 10.27
C LEU A 451 -26.55 13.83 9.48
N GLU A 452 -27.06 15.02 9.78
CA GLU A 452 -28.11 15.67 8.99
C GLU A 452 -27.63 16.01 7.57
N VAL A 453 -26.41 16.56 7.43
CA VAL A 453 -25.82 16.81 6.11
C VAL A 453 -25.62 15.51 5.33
N LEU A 454 -25.26 14.44 6.02
CA LEU A 454 -25.06 13.13 5.44
C LEU A 454 -26.37 12.52 4.91
N HIS A 455 -27.49 12.74 5.61
CA HIS A 455 -28.81 12.36 5.13
C HIS A 455 -29.18 13.05 3.81
N LEU A 456 -28.61 14.20 3.48
CA LEU A 456 -28.87 14.87 2.21
C LEU A 456 -28.19 14.18 1.02
N ILE A 457 -27.25 13.26 1.22
CA ILE A 457 -26.56 12.65 0.08
C ILE A 457 -27.54 11.71 -0.65
N PRO A 458 -27.85 11.97 -1.94
CA PRO A 458 -28.71 11.09 -2.72
C PRO A 458 -28.01 9.77 -3.00
N GLN A 459 -28.75 8.67 -2.94
CA GLN A 459 -28.21 7.34 -3.22
C GLN A 459 -27.64 7.22 -4.65
N GLY A 460 -28.18 7.96 -5.62
CA GLY A 460 -27.62 8.02 -6.98
C GLY A 460 -26.19 8.59 -7.03
N VAL A 461 -25.85 9.52 -6.13
CA VAL A 461 -24.47 10.04 -6.00
C VAL A 461 -23.53 8.94 -5.46
N LEU A 462 -24.00 8.14 -4.50
CA LEU A 462 -23.24 6.99 -3.97
C LEU A 462 -23.02 5.91 -5.03
N ALA A 463 -23.98 5.68 -5.93
CA ALA A 463 -23.78 4.80 -7.08
C ALA A 463 -22.69 5.33 -8.03
N GLY A 464 -22.67 6.64 -8.29
CA GLY A 464 -21.60 7.29 -9.05
C GLY A 464 -20.23 7.11 -8.40
N LEU A 465 -20.16 7.20 -7.06
CA LEU A 465 -18.95 6.94 -6.30
C LEU A 465 -18.47 5.48 -6.44
N PHE A 466 -19.38 4.50 -6.35
CA PHE A 466 -19.06 3.09 -6.61
C PHE A 466 -18.39 2.90 -7.98
N PHE A 467 -18.86 3.62 -9.01
CA PHE A 467 -18.24 3.60 -10.32
C PHE A 467 -16.85 4.24 -10.36
N ILE A 468 -16.65 5.40 -9.73
CA ILE A 468 -15.33 6.05 -9.66
C ILE A 468 -14.32 5.09 -9.02
N MET A 469 -14.65 4.55 -7.85
CA MET A 469 -13.76 3.64 -7.12
C MET A 469 -13.49 2.35 -7.91
N GLY A 470 -14.52 1.79 -8.55
CA GLY A 470 -14.38 0.59 -9.38
C GLY A 470 -13.49 0.82 -10.60
N VAL A 471 -13.67 1.93 -11.32
CA VAL A 471 -12.85 2.28 -12.50
C VAL A 471 -11.41 2.59 -12.11
N GLN A 472 -11.19 3.37 -11.04
CA GLN A 472 -9.84 3.68 -10.56
C GLN A 472 -9.09 2.42 -10.12
N ALA A 473 -9.74 1.55 -9.33
CA ALA A 473 -9.17 0.28 -8.91
C ALA A 473 -8.90 -0.66 -10.09
N LEU A 474 -9.72 -0.61 -11.15
CA LEU A 474 -9.49 -1.38 -12.37
C LEU A 474 -8.29 -0.85 -13.16
N GLN A 475 -8.13 0.47 -13.27
CA GLN A 475 -7.03 1.11 -14.00
C GLN A 475 -5.67 0.93 -13.32
N SER A 476 -5.63 0.97 -11.98
CA SER A 476 -4.40 0.79 -11.21
C SER A 476 -3.94 -0.67 -11.12
N ASN A 477 -4.79 -1.63 -11.50
CA ASN A 477 -4.50 -3.04 -11.34
C ASN A 477 -3.49 -3.57 -12.37
N GLY A 478 -2.53 -4.40 -11.92
CA GLY A 478 -1.55 -5.07 -12.75
C GLY A 478 -2.16 -5.93 -13.87
N ILE A 479 -3.31 -6.59 -13.66
CA ILE A 479 -3.99 -7.36 -14.73
C ILE A 479 -4.41 -6.44 -15.88
N THR A 480 -5.04 -5.31 -15.58
CA THR A 480 -5.51 -4.35 -16.58
C THR A 480 -4.34 -3.70 -17.30
N GLN A 481 -3.27 -3.33 -16.58
CA GLN A 481 -2.06 -2.80 -17.19
C GLN A 481 -1.42 -3.80 -18.15
N LYS A 482 -1.39 -5.09 -17.80
CA LYS A 482 -0.93 -6.17 -18.69
C LYS A 482 -1.85 -6.28 -19.91
N LEU A 483 -3.17 -6.31 -19.73
CA LEU A 483 -4.14 -6.33 -20.84
C LEU A 483 -3.99 -5.13 -21.79
N ILE A 484 -3.84 -3.92 -21.26
CA ILE A 484 -3.59 -2.71 -22.04
C ILE A 484 -2.27 -2.84 -22.79
N PHE A 485 -1.20 -3.32 -22.15
CA PHE A 485 0.09 -3.55 -22.81
C PHE A 485 0.01 -4.58 -23.96
N LEU A 486 -0.82 -5.62 -23.80
CA LEU A 486 -1.08 -6.62 -24.82
C LEU A 486 -1.88 -6.04 -26.00
N ALA A 487 -2.81 -5.13 -25.73
CA ALA A 487 -3.62 -4.43 -26.73
C ALA A 487 -2.88 -3.27 -27.42
N GLN A 488 -1.86 -2.69 -26.77
CA GLN A 488 -1.11 -1.54 -27.28
C GLN A 488 -0.09 -1.93 -28.36
N ASP A 489 -0.02 -1.12 -29.41
CA ASP A 489 0.92 -1.33 -30.51
C ASP A 489 2.38 -1.19 -30.05
N LYS A 490 3.27 -1.99 -30.66
CA LYS A 490 4.70 -2.11 -30.32
C LYS A 490 5.41 -0.75 -30.31
N ASN A 491 5.01 0.15 -31.20
CA ASN A 491 5.63 1.47 -31.37
C ASN A 491 5.21 2.50 -30.30
N LEU A 492 4.08 2.31 -29.61
CA LEU A 492 3.56 3.26 -28.61
C LEU A 492 3.95 2.89 -27.17
N THR A 493 4.57 1.74 -26.97
CA THR A 493 4.98 1.30 -25.63
C THR A 493 6.32 1.95 -25.27
N PRO A 494 6.46 2.60 -24.09
CA PRO A 494 7.72 3.22 -23.68
C PRO A 494 8.84 2.18 -23.50
N VAL A 495 10.08 2.54 -23.83
CA VAL A 495 11.27 1.66 -23.77
C VAL A 495 11.60 1.24 -22.32
N SER A 496 11.16 2.03 -21.33
CA SER A 496 11.36 1.77 -19.89
C SER A 496 10.44 0.70 -19.28
N ASN A 497 9.45 0.17 -20.02
CA ASN A 497 8.50 -0.78 -19.44
C ASN A 497 9.17 -2.16 -19.21
N PRO A 498 9.17 -2.69 -17.98
CA PRO A 498 9.86 -3.95 -17.65
C PRO A 498 9.32 -5.15 -18.43
N LEU A 499 8.05 -5.10 -18.86
CA LEU A 499 7.38 -6.11 -19.67
C LEU A 499 7.98 -6.30 -21.09
N LYS A 500 8.79 -5.35 -21.58
CA LYS A 500 9.53 -5.51 -22.85
C LYS A 500 10.74 -6.44 -22.74
N ARG A 501 11.22 -6.74 -21.52
CA ARG A 501 12.35 -7.66 -21.30
C ARG A 501 11.98 -9.12 -21.61
N LEU A 502 10.68 -9.43 -21.67
CA LEU A 502 10.18 -10.75 -22.00
C LEU A 502 10.29 -10.98 -23.52
N LYS A 503 11.06 -12.00 -23.91
CA LYS A 503 11.29 -12.37 -25.32
C LYS A 503 10.01 -12.84 -26.02
N CYS A 504 9.03 -13.37 -25.28
CA CYS A 504 7.82 -13.98 -25.82
C CYS A 504 6.53 -13.31 -25.27
N ARG A 505 5.79 -12.58 -26.12
CA ARG A 505 4.46 -12.03 -25.74
C ARG A 505 3.42 -13.11 -25.44
N SER A 506 3.62 -14.34 -25.93
CA SER A 506 2.75 -15.49 -25.62
C SER A 506 2.76 -15.84 -24.15
N ALA A 507 3.89 -15.73 -23.46
CA ALA A 507 3.99 -15.98 -22.02
C ALA A 507 3.08 -15.02 -21.22
N ILE A 508 3.03 -13.75 -21.62
CA ILE A 508 2.16 -12.74 -21.00
C ILE A 508 0.68 -13.09 -21.23
N TRP A 509 0.31 -13.53 -22.43
CA TRP A 509 -1.06 -13.98 -22.73
C TRP A 509 -1.49 -15.15 -21.85
N TYR A 510 -0.67 -16.21 -21.75
CA TYR A 510 -0.98 -17.35 -20.91
C TYR A 510 -1.10 -16.97 -19.43
N PHE A 511 -0.21 -16.12 -18.95
CA PHE A 511 -0.25 -15.63 -17.57
C PHE A 511 -1.54 -14.85 -17.27
N VAL A 512 -1.90 -13.90 -18.13
CA VAL A 512 -3.14 -13.11 -17.96
C VAL A 512 -4.39 -13.97 -18.09
N ILE A 513 -4.42 -14.97 -18.98
CA ILE A 513 -5.54 -15.91 -19.09
C ILE A 513 -5.74 -16.67 -17.77
N ILE A 514 -4.66 -17.14 -17.15
CA ILE A 514 -4.73 -17.82 -15.85
C ILE A 514 -5.25 -16.86 -14.77
N GLN A 515 -4.81 -15.59 -14.77
CA GLN A 515 -5.32 -14.57 -13.84
C GLN A 515 -6.82 -14.32 -14.03
N ILE A 516 -7.28 -14.16 -15.28
CA ILE A 516 -8.70 -13.94 -15.59
C ILE A 516 -9.54 -15.17 -15.23
N LEU A 517 -9.01 -16.38 -15.42
CA LEU A 517 -9.70 -17.62 -15.02
C LEU A 517 -9.83 -17.71 -13.50
N GLY A 518 -8.76 -17.40 -12.75
CA GLY A 518 -8.79 -17.34 -11.28
C GLY A 518 -9.77 -16.30 -10.74
N PHE A 519 -9.77 -15.10 -11.35
CA PHE A 519 -10.78 -14.07 -11.09
C PHE A 519 -12.20 -14.57 -11.39
N GLY A 520 -12.42 -15.12 -12.59
CA GLY A 520 -13.74 -15.57 -13.05
C GLY A 520 -14.31 -16.67 -12.17
N ALA A 521 -13.49 -17.61 -11.73
CA ALA A 521 -13.89 -18.65 -10.76
C ALA A 521 -14.34 -18.03 -9.43
N THR A 522 -13.54 -17.13 -8.88
CA THR A 522 -13.85 -16.44 -7.61
C THR A 522 -15.13 -15.60 -7.72
N PHE A 523 -15.27 -14.84 -8.82
CA PHE A 523 -16.43 -14.01 -9.08
C PHE A 523 -17.70 -14.83 -9.28
N ALA A 524 -17.64 -15.93 -10.05
CA ALA A 524 -18.80 -16.80 -10.29
C ALA A 524 -19.35 -17.39 -8.98
N ILE A 525 -18.48 -17.82 -8.07
CA ILE A 525 -18.90 -18.38 -6.78
C ILE A 525 -19.59 -17.32 -5.92
N THR A 526 -19.13 -16.08 -5.96
CA THR A 526 -19.73 -14.98 -5.17
C THR A 526 -21.13 -14.59 -5.62
N GLN A 527 -21.56 -15.00 -6.83
CA GLN A 527 -22.93 -14.83 -7.29
C GLN A 527 -23.88 -15.96 -6.83
N THR A 528 -23.35 -17.00 -6.17
CA THR A 528 -24.13 -18.15 -5.70
C THR A 528 -24.37 -18.08 -4.19
N VAL A 529 -25.26 -18.94 -3.66
CA VAL A 529 -25.47 -19.12 -2.21
C VAL A 529 -24.17 -19.55 -1.49
N ALA A 530 -23.24 -20.18 -2.23
CA ALA A 530 -21.91 -20.54 -1.73
C ALA A 530 -20.94 -19.34 -1.64
N ALA A 531 -21.42 -18.11 -1.83
CA ALA A 531 -20.63 -16.89 -1.74
C ALA A 531 -19.78 -16.85 -0.47
N ILE A 532 -20.28 -17.35 0.66
CA ILE A 532 -19.54 -17.36 1.93
C ILE A 532 -18.18 -18.07 1.87
N GLY A 533 -18.00 -19.00 0.93
CA GLY A 533 -16.75 -19.74 0.73
C GLY A 533 -15.71 -19.01 -0.12
N PHE A 534 -15.98 -17.82 -0.67
CA PHE A 534 -15.05 -17.11 -1.56
C PHE A 534 -13.63 -16.92 -0.98
N PRO A 535 -13.40 -16.69 0.34
CA PRO A 535 -12.04 -16.51 0.87
C PRO A 535 -11.17 -17.75 0.69
N VAL A 536 -11.78 -18.94 0.74
CA VAL A 536 -11.09 -20.23 0.54
C VAL A 536 -10.56 -20.35 -0.89
N PHE A 537 -11.33 -19.88 -1.87
CA PHE A 537 -10.91 -19.88 -3.27
C PHE A 537 -9.75 -18.93 -3.51
N ILE A 538 -9.77 -17.75 -2.87
CA ILE A 538 -8.65 -16.82 -2.96
C ILE A 538 -7.39 -17.42 -2.33
N LEU A 539 -7.53 -18.08 -1.17
CA LEU A 539 -6.42 -18.79 -0.55
C LEU A 539 -5.88 -19.90 -1.45
N LEU A 540 -6.76 -20.62 -2.17
CA LEU A 540 -6.38 -21.66 -3.14
C LEU A 540 -5.58 -21.11 -4.33
N LEU A 541 -5.72 -19.83 -4.69
CA LEU A 541 -4.91 -19.21 -5.75
C LEU A 541 -3.42 -19.12 -5.37
N ILE A 542 -3.09 -19.04 -4.09
CA ILE A 542 -1.71 -18.96 -3.59
C ILE A 542 -0.92 -20.26 -3.90
N PRO A 543 -1.36 -21.47 -3.50
CA PRO A 543 -0.67 -22.71 -3.83
C PRO A 543 -0.72 -23.03 -5.33
N ILE A 544 -1.81 -22.66 -6.03
CA ILE A 544 -1.86 -22.78 -7.49
C ILE A 544 -0.70 -21.98 -8.10
N ARG A 545 -0.43 -20.76 -7.61
CA ARG A 545 0.72 -19.98 -8.05
C ARG A 545 2.05 -20.61 -7.65
N SER A 546 2.22 -21.06 -6.41
CA SER A 546 3.52 -21.56 -5.95
C SER A 546 3.92 -22.90 -6.56
N PHE A 547 2.97 -23.76 -6.92
CA PHE A 547 3.25 -25.11 -7.44
C PHE A 547 3.00 -25.26 -8.93
N LEU A 548 1.98 -24.59 -9.50
CA LEU A 548 1.58 -24.79 -10.89
C LEU A 548 2.31 -23.85 -11.85
N LEU A 549 2.50 -22.58 -11.50
CA LEU A 549 3.14 -21.60 -12.39
C LEU A 549 4.63 -21.87 -12.66
N PRO A 550 5.47 -22.28 -11.68
CA PRO A 550 6.88 -22.63 -11.94
C PRO A 550 7.05 -23.86 -12.86
N ARG A 551 5.99 -24.65 -13.07
CA ARG A 551 6.02 -25.81 -13.97
C ARG A 551 5.82 -25.42 -15.44
N TRP A 552 5.26 -24.23 -15.70
CA TRP A 552 4.93 -23.76 -17.05
C TRP A 552 5.78 -22.58 -17.53
N PHE A 553 6.39 -21.82 -16.61
CA PHE A 553 7.17 -20.63 -16.94
C PHE A 553 8.63 -20.77 -16.48
N THR A 554 9.54 -20.13 -17.20
CA THR A 554 10.94 -20.04 -16.76
C THR A 554 11.08 -19.07 -15.57
N HIS A 555 12.07 -19.29 -14.70
CA HIS A 555 12.30 -18.46 -13.51
C HIS A 555 12.52 -16.97 -13.84
N GLU A 556 13.18 -16.66 -14.96
CA GLU A 556 13.37 -15.28 -15.42
C GLU A 556 12.06 -14.62 -15.87
N GLU A 557 11.21 -15.35 -16.61
CA GLU A 557 9.91 -14.84 -17.05
C GLU A 557 8.97 -14.61 -15.85
N LEU A 558 8.97 -15.54 -14.90
CA LEU A 558 8.15 -15.44 -13.68
C LEU A 558 8.62 -14.26 -12.81
N ALA A 559 9.92 -14.02 -12.68
CA ALA A 559 10.45 -12.91 -11.89
C ALA A 559 10.08 -11.54 -12.47
N VAL A 560 9.96 -11.41 -13.80
CA VAL A 560 9.51 -10.17 -14.46
C VAL A 560 7.98 -10.00 -14.36
N LEU A 561 7.21 -11.10 -14.46
CA LEU A 561 5.75 -11.08 -14.44
C LEU A 561 5.15 -10.98 -13.04
N ASP A 562 5.87 -11.50 -12.05
CA ASP A 562 5.42 -11.68 -10.67
C ASP A 562 6.57 -11.42 -9.69
N SER A 563 6.87 -10.13 -9.49
CA SER A 563 7.81 -9.70 -8.47
C SER A 563 7.19 -9.83 -7.06
N PRO A 564 8.03 -9.89 -6.01
CA PRO A 564 7.55 -9.81 -4.63
C PRO A 564 6.65 -8.60 -4.42
N THR A 565 5.56 -8.77 -3.66
CA THR A 565 4.61 -7.69 -3.39
C THR A 565 5.25 -6.57 -2.59
N ALA A 566 6.00 -6.92 -1.53
CA ALA A 566 6.67 -5.98 -0.66
C ALA A 566 8.20 -6.03 -0.80
N SER A 567 8.88 -4.98 -0.33
CA SER A 567 10.33 -4.91 -0.34
C SER A 567 10.98 -6.05 0.47
N PRO A 568 12.20 -6.50 0.11
CA PRO A 568 12.93 -7.49 0.92
C PRO A 568 13.08 -7.06 2.39
N PHE A 569 13.24 -5.76 2.64
CA PHE A 569 13.29 -5.17 3.98
C PHE A 569 11.98 -5.38 4.76
N THR A 570 10.84 -5.21 4.11
CA THR A 570 9.52 -5.46 4.70
C THR A 570 9.30 -6.95 5.00
N MET A 571 9.72 -7.81 4.06
CA MET A 571 9.52 -9.27 4.12
C MET A 571 10.40 -9.97 5.15
N GLU A 572 11.44 -9.29 5.68
CA GLU A 572 12.30 -9.80 6.76
C GLU A 572 11.51 -10.11 8.06
N SER A 573 10.34 -9.49 8.25
CA SER A 573 9.46 -9.77 9.40
C SER A 573 8.72 -11.11 9.32
N VAL A 574 8.55 -11.66 8.11
CA VAL A 574 7.80 -12.91 7.85
C VAL A 574 8.66 -14.06 7.33
N GLY A 575 9.99 -13.92 7.42
CA GLY A 575 10.94 -14.96 7.02
C GLY A 575 11.51 -14.82 5.61
N GLY A 576 11.39 -13.66 4.97
CA GLY A 576 11.99 -13.35 3.67
C GLY A 576 11.05 -13.55 2.47
N THR A 577 11.59 -13.46 1.26
CA THR A 577 10.83 -13.63 0.01
C THR A 577 11.06 -15.00 -0.60
N TYR A 578 9.99 -15.77 -0.80
CA TYR A 578 10.07 -17.09 -1.43
C TYR A 578 10.62 -16.99 -2.87
N GLY A 579 11.72 -17.69 -3.15
CA GLY A 579 12.34 -17.77 -4.49
C GLY A 579 13.50 -16.79 -4.76
N LEU A 580 13.92 -15.99 -3.77
CA LEU A 580 15.06 -15.06 -3.86
C LEU A 580 16.18 -15.37 -2.84
N ASP A 581 16.33 -16.63 -2.43
CA ASP A 581 17.40 -17.07 -1.54
C ASP A 581 18.72 -17.27 -2.31
N GLN A 582 19.40 -16.16 -2.65
CA GLN A 582 20.85 -16.17 -2.77
C GLN A 582 21.42 -15.07 -1.86
N PRO A 583 22.28 -15.42 -0.89
CA PRO A 583 23.04 -14.42 -0.17
C PRO A 583 24.02 -13.78 -1.14
N THR A 584 23.92 -12.47 -1.35
CA THR A 584 24.96 -11.67 -1.97
C THR A 584 26.22 -11.81 -1.13
N HIS A 585 27.19 -12.60 -1.60
CA HIS A 585 28.53 -12.62 -1.06
C HIS A 585 29.12 -11.20 -1.12
N PRO A 586 29.62 -10.63 -0.01
CA PRO A 586 30.48 -9.45 -0.11
C PRO A 586 31.73 -9.85 -0.88
N MET A 587 31.99 -9.21 -2.02
CA MET A 587 33.25 -9.37 -2.77
C MET A 587 34.42 -9.02 -1.84
N THR A 588 35.18 -10.04 -1.49
CA THR A 588 36.54 -9.90 -0.98
C THR A 588 37.37 -9.18 -2.04
N THR A 589 37.90 -8.03 -1.65
CA THR A 589 38.88 -7.24 -2.40
C THR A 589 40.11 -8.12 -2.69
N PRO A 590 40.59 -8.24 -3.95
CA PRO A 590 41.88 -8.85 -4.19
C PRO A 590 42.97 -7.90 -3.71
N ALA A 591 43.81 -8.39 -2.80
CA ALA A 591 45.02 -7.72 -2.38
C ALA A 591 45.93 -7.43 -3.59
N GLU A 592 46.50 -6.23 -3.62
CA GLU A 592 47.58 -5.83 -4.52
C GLU A 592 48.74 -6.83 -4.42
N ALA A 593 48.97 -7.56 -5.51
CA ALA A 593 50.22 -8.27 -5.73
C ALA A 593 51.14 -7.36 -6.54
N THR A 594 52.24 -7.01 -5.91
CA THR A 594 53.41 -6.28 -6.42
C THR A 594 53.89 -6.79 -7.78
N ASP A 595 54.11 -5.84 -8.67
CA ASP A 595 54.77 -5.95 -9.96
C ASP A 595 56.27 -6.30 -9.78
N ASN A 596 56.78 -7.25 -10.56
CA ASN A 596 58.21 -7.51 -10.71
C ASN A 596 58.49 -8.21 -12.06
N ASN A 597 59.10 -7.43 -12.95
CA ASN A 597 60.18 -7.79 -13.90
C ASN A 597 59.96 -8.82 -15.03
N ALA A 598 60.08 -8.27 -16.25
CA ALA A 598 61.15 -8.52 -17.23
C ALA A 598 60.99 -9.60 -18.34
N ASP A 599 61.21 -9.09 -19.56
CA ASP A 599 61.96 -9.63 -20.72
C ASP A 599 61.41 -10.69 -21.71
N GLY A 600 61.64 -10.38 -23.00
CA GLY A 600 61.77 -11.30 -24.17
C GLY A 600 60.59 -11.29 -25.15
N ILE A 601 60.58 -10.57 -26.29
CA ILE A 601 61.28 -10.73 -27.59
C ILE A 601 60.87 -11.98 -28.42
N GLU A 602 60.47 -11.69 -29.69
CA GLU A 602 60.30 -12.56 -30.90
C GLU A 602 59.13 -13.56 -30.90
N GLY A 603 58.39 -13.81 -32.00
CA GLY A 603 58.45 -13.37 -33.39
C GLY A 603 57.39 -14.14 -34.22
N ASP A 604 56.80 -13.43 -35.17
CA ASP A 604 56.32 -13.82 -36.51
C ASP A 604 55.20 -14.87 -36.80
N ASN A 605 54.27 -14.38 -37.62
CA ASN A 605 53.56 -14.99 -38.76
C ASN A 605 52.23 -15.79 -38.67
N ALA A 606 51.22 -15.16 -39.32
CA ALA A 606 50.22 -15.68 -40.28
C ALA A 606 48.98 -16.49 -39.82
N GLY A 607 47.78 -15.97 -40.16
CA GLY A 607 46.61 -16.82 -40.49
C GLY A 607 45.20 -16.31 -40.15
N LYS A 608 44.60 -15.53 -41.08
CA LYS A 608 43.16 -15.44 -41.48
C LYS A 608 41.99 -15.57 -40.48
N SER A 609 41.11 -14.56 -40.61
CA SER A 609 39.62 -14.50 -40.50
C SER A 609 39.02 -13.89 -39.21
N PRO A 610 38.07 -12.92 -39.34
CA PRO A 610 37.54 -12.18 -38.20
C PRO A 610 36.22 -12.77 -37.69
N GLU A 611 36.16 -13.16 -36.41
CA GLU A 611 34.92 -13.23 -35.65
C GLU A 611 34.92 -12.09 -34.62
N MET A 612 34.05 -11.12 -34.84
CA MET A 612 33.89 -9.93 -34.01
C MET A 612 33.01 -10.26 -32.80
N SER A 613 33.66 -10.65 -31.70
CA SER A 613 33.10 -10.50 -30.36
C SER A 613 33.30 -9.05 -29.92
N SER A 614 32.21 -8.32 -29.65
CA SER A 614 32.28 -7.01 -29.01
C SER A 614 31.51 -7.04 -27.68
N LYS A 615 32.30 -7.04 -26.60
CA LYS A 615 31.91 -6.53 -25.29
C LYS A 615 31.82 -5.00 -25.37
N PHE A 616 30.78 -4.42 -24.80
CA PHE A 616 30.78 -3.08 -24.20
C PHE A 616 29.92 -3.20 -22.91
N ALA A 617 30.57 -3.23 -21.75
CA ALA A 617 30.92 -2.07 -20.91
C ALA A 617 29.68 -1.52 -20.20
N VAL A 618 29.43 -2.05 -19.00
CA VAL A 618 28.54 -1.46 -18.01
C VAL A 618 29.41 -0.56 -17.16
N GLU A 619 29.41 0.74 -17.48
CA GLU A 619 29.95 1.77 -16.61
C GLU A 619 28.96 1.96 -15.45
N GLY A 620 29.39 1.51 -14.27
CA GLY A 620 28.68 1.70 -13.01
C GLY A 620 29.37 2.80 -12.22
N ASP A 621 29.08 4.06 -12.58
CA ASP A 621 29.42 5.22 -11.76
C ASP A 621 28.15 5.76 -11.12
N LEU A 622 28.02 5.51 -9.82
CA LEU A 622 27.43 6.42 -8.82
C LEU A 622 27.83 5.87 -7.45
N GLU A 623 29.09 6.12 -7.14
CA GLU A 623 29.70 5.93 -5.83
C GLU A 623 29.21 6.99 -4.81
N LYS A 624 29.20 6.55 -3.55
CA LYS A 624 29.56 7.32 -2.35
C LYS A 624 28.61 8.43 -1.89
N GLY A 625 27.73 8.04 -0.97
CA GLY A 625 27.22 8.92 0.07
C GLY A 625 28.36 9.45 0.95
N GLY A 626 28.70 10.72 0.76
CA GLY A 626 29.54 11.49 1.67
C GLY A 626 28.73 11.96 2.89
N ILE A 627 29.26 11.64 4.07
CA ILE A 627 28.77 12.13 5.37
C ILE A 627 28.99 13.64 5.44
N TYR A 628 27.92 14.43 5.45
CA TYR A 628 28.00 15.86 5.77
C TYR A 628 27.72 16.10 7.25
N LYS A 629 28.75 16.60 7.94
CA LYS A 629 28.68 17.24 9.26
C LYS A 629 27.79 18.49 9.17
N GLN A 630 26.80 18.55 10.04
CA GLN A 630 26.00 19.74 10.32
C GLN A 630 26.89 20.81 10.98
N THR A 631 26.97 21.99 10.37
CA THR A 631 27.61 23.18 10.95
C THR A 631 26.53 24.20 11.23
N ASP A 632 26.38 24.56 12.51
CA ASP A 632 25.52 25.65 13.00
C ASP A 632 26.03 27.01 12.52
N PRO A 633 25.13 27.93 12.11
CA PRO A 633 25.43 29.34 12.09
C PRO A 633 24.41 30.11 12.95
N SER A 634 24.66 30.23 14.26
CA SER A 634 24.03 31.28 15.09
C SER A 634 24.88 31.65 16.30
N ALA A 635 26.03 32.29 16.05
CA ALA A 635 26.73 33.09 17.05
C ALA A 635 27.74 34.03 16.36
N ARG A 636 27.27 35.21 15.92
CA ARG A 636 28.01 36.47 15.79
C ARG A 636 27.09 37.51 15.12
N GLY A 637 26.73 38.53 15.89
CA GLY A 637 25.82 39.62 15.51
C GLY A 637 24.92 39.95 16.66
#